data_AF-A0A2J0N2T8-F1
#
_entry.id   AF-A0A2J0N2T8-F1
#
_cell.length_a   1.000
_cell.length_b   1.000
_cell.length_c   1.000
_cell.angle_alpha   90.00
_cell.angle_beta   90.00
_cell.angle_gamma   90.00
#
_symmetry.space_group_name_H-M   'P 1'
#
loop_
_entity.id
_entity.type
_entity.pdbx_description
1 polymer ?
#
loop_
_entity_poly.entity_id
_entity_poly.type
_entity_poly.pdbx_seq_one_letter_code
_entity_poly.pdbx_strand_id
1 'polypeptide(L)'
;MQKVYKEISFEKGRYQRIENYEIAAGYEPIFINTQFIWTSKEDINKDGKAEKINNTETWELGVFSSRQKAWREIKEINGKKTVVTNTLLFEVKDSNVASSKISTYKTVDSKNGLTTITRIYDVPDSDMATSVIYSYKIRNGNASQGESPVITVLKNYILVGGELYLETIQNTYSAMANTTKGDRRFVKVTQTYIDSNFNGILDKSDFLDSLTYIYWDKIKNASGTEMFAQAVESYVTIDGQKFIESLKYMYKEKRPDSTLAAVTELYEGRFDIQDGAILISVQKQWTTVKKGDKVVTKVIEGYSPEMLDMPVSRQEIKKIIANRNGQDIIITEIKNYELNSGILTSTQYIYNKYGPNGNQGPIITVYETYEIANFMTQRMEVFKKIEGGKILTVSRIFENEPATSTQHTSETITYKEKFNNTFKIVTAIYDPFISLTDPIATQKTYYDNAATTSQSKPYRVVKIVENYEFGISDPVLTQYVYFDNRVTQSGAKKVMVIENILNLAGSNFVESVQYVYHQAENSKLTKVTETRMGDFDNQDSDTFTTQIQKEYWDNVNGKSVKVSKVYEAGLDTPISTQYYYKEKGQRNGRDVALTVVESYETGLDRPISVQKTWKNIEDNHLAAYIENYEVDLAKPISVQVTWKALENNRIVTSVASYYYDGILSNLGADKGIMTELQKTYRESKNMSVTETYDMLVSTVKAISTQKTYYEIITTTEGKTRLARIIENYDYGMTLPSIQRMYYDMRKTETGGDSLRVVQVVESLISLGGTPFTLSVQYVFHKSDNVYVSQGVVTVIETYEGLFSDDLGADGKFTDAFLTQVQKDYSVIDNNRVKRATSYYEIGLLDTPINTQYSYREFSKADNKVYIYIDTFEYGLSQAISTQKTWRELDGQRIVTHSLNYEFGTLISEQLSWKQAETINNTLTIVSYTDTYESGLYTDRQRVYRLVISGSNSYQTVNENYEPMFSASEPVYVQKIYFKFDTTSDGKYRLVKVIDLYEYPLASEISSRQLIYFDERQLSDGSKRPVQVVENFIMLGGESYLETVQYVYHKLENVITDLNNQSAKTPRTVLIVETWEGDFSDGLDLDKLFKSAFATQIQKSYSIIDNGIVKKVTLYFEQGLDMPISMQISYK
;
A
#
# COMPACT_ATOMS: atom_id res chain seq x y z
N MET A 1 -1.52 -49.67 -5.68
CA MET A 1 -2.16 -51.00 -5.79
C MET A 1 -3.66 -50.80 -5.97
N GLN A 2 -4.33 -51.62 -6.77
CA GLN A 2 -5.79 -51.60 -6.88
C GLN A 2 -6.32 -53.00 -6.53
N LYS A 3 -7.36 -53.06 -5.70
CA LYS A 3 -8.16 -54.28 -5.52
C LYS A 3 -9.48 -54.09 -6.25
N VAL A 4 -9.77 -54.97 -7.20
CA VAL A 4 -10.98 -54.88 -8.04
C VAL A 4 -11.92 -56.03 -7.69
N TYR A 5 -13.12 -55.67 -7.27
CA TYR A 5 -14.20 -56.60 -6.94
C TYR A 5 -15.30 -56.46 -7.99
N LYS A 6 -15.87 -57.58 -8.42
CA LYS A 6 -17.04 -57.60 -9.33
C LYS A 6 -18.25 -58.02 -8.50
N GLU A 7 -19.23 -57.13 -8.39
CA GLU A 7 -20.36 -57.27 -7.49
C GLU A 7 -21.69 -57.03 -8.23
N ILE A 8 -22.80 -57.39 -7.59
CA ILE A 8 -24.16 -57.19 -8.10
C ILE A 8 -24.99 -56.52 -7.02
N SER A 9 -25.70 -55.45 -7.34
CA SER A 9 -26.70 -54.82 -6.47
C SER A 9 -27.99 -54.53 -7.22
N PHE A 10 -29.07 -54.32 -6.47
CA PHE A 10 -30.38 -53.96 -7.03
C PHE A 10 -30.34 -52.59 -7.72
N GLU A 11 -29.63 -51.61 -7.14
CA GLU A 11 -29.57 -50.23 -7.66
C GLU A 11 -28.59 -50.06 -8.84
N LYS A 12 -27.44 -50.73 -8.83
CA LYS A 12 -26.36 -50.55 -9.84
C LYS A 12 -26.24 -51.72 -10.82
N GLY A 13 -27.01 -52.79 -10.64
CA GLY A 13 -26.85 -54.02 -11.41
C GLY A 13 -25.47 -54.66 -11.19
N ARG A 14 -24.82 -55.15 -12.26
CA ARG A 14 -23.42 -55.59 -12.21
C ARG A 14 -22.50 -54.38 -12.19
N TYR A 15 -21.69 -54.24 -11.13
CA TYR A 15 -20.74 -53.14 -10.99
C TYR A 15 -19.36 -53.63 -10.57
N GLN A 16 -18.35 -52.79 -10.78
CA GLN A 16 -17.01 -52.98 -10.26
C GLN A 16 -16.80 -52.08 -9.05
N ARG A 17 -16.36 -52.64 -7.93
CA ARG A 17 -15.84 -51.88 -6.80
C ARG A 17 -14.33 -51.92 -6.89
N ILE A 18 -13.69 -50.77 -7.04
CA ILE A 18 -12.24 -50.64 -7.11
C ILE A 18 -11.78 -49.94 -5.83
N GLU A 19 -11.07 -50.64 -4.97
CA GLU A 19 -10.39 -50.05 -3.83
C GLU A 19 -8.99 -49.64 -4.28
N ASN A 20 -8.74 -48.34 -4.28
CA ASN A 20 -7.46 -47.76 -4.65
C ASN A 20 -6.58 -47.63 -3.41
N TYR A 21 -5.34 -48.11 -3.52
CA TYR A 21 -4.33 -48.03 -2.47
C TYR A 21 -3.06 -47.35 -2.97
N GLU A 22 -2.50 -46.47 -2.17
CA GLU A 22 -1.16 -45.93 -2.35
C GLU A 22 -0.15 -46.89 -1.72
N ILE A 23 0.97 -47.15 -2.40
CA ILE A 23 2.06 -47.97 -1.85
C ILE A 23 3.20 -47.03 -1.51
N ALA A 24 3.55 -46.94 -0.23
CA ALA A 24 4.76 -46.27 0.23
C ALA A 24 5.79 -47.32 0.67
N ALA A 25 7.06 -47.10 0.32
CA ALA A 25 8.14 -48.02 0.68
C ALA A 25 8.26 -48.14 2.21
N GLY A 26 8.20 -49.37 2.73
CA GLY A 26 8.27 -49.64 4.17
C GLY A 26 6.93 -49.59 4.93
N TYR A 27 5.80 -49.36 4.24
CA TYR A 27 4.46 -49.33 4.83
C TYR A 27 3.51 -50.30 4.13
N GLU A 28 2.49 -50.78 4.87
CA GLU A 28 1.35 -51.50 4.30
C GLU A 28 0.61 -50.62 3.26
N PRO A 29 0.01 -51.20 2.20
CA PRO A 29 -0.77 -50.45 1.22
C PRO A 29 -1.85 -49.57 1.88
N ILE A 30 -1.81 -48.28 1.57
CA ILE A 30 -2.63 -47.24 2.19
C ILE A 30 -3.91 -47.08 1.39
N PHE A 31 -5.07 -47.33 1.98
CA PHE A 31 -6.35 -47.12 1.31
C PHE A 31 -6.57 -45.62 1.00
N ILE A 32 -6.89 -45.29 -0.26
CA ILE A 32 -7.15 -43.92 -0.73
C ILE A 32 -8.65 -43.68 -0.84
N ASN A 33 -9.32 -44.48 -1.67
CA ASN A 33 -10.74 -44.32 -1.99
C ASN A 33 -11.32 -45.62 -2.58
N THR A 34 -12.63 -45.65 -2.66
CA THR A 34 -13.38 -46.69 -3.38
C THR A 34 -14.06 -46.07 -4.59
N GLN A 35 -13.90 -46.67 -5.76
CA GLN A 35 -14.64 -46.30 -6.96
C GLN A 35 -15.67 -47.38 -7.29
N PHE A 36 -16.91 -46.98 -7.50
CA PHE A 36 -17.97 -47.85 -8.02
C PHE A 36 -18.20 -47.51 -9.48
N ILE A 37 -17.97 -48.48 -10.36
CA ILE A 37 -18.13 -48.32 -11.80
C ILE A 37 -19.23 -49.24 -12.30
N TRP A 38 -20.27 -48.68 -12.92
CA TRP A 38 -21.37 -49.45 -13.49
C TRP A 38 -21.90 -48.82 -14.77
N THR A 39 -22.71 -49.57 -15.50
CA THR A 39 -23.35 -49.07 -16.72
C THR A 39 -24.85 -48.94 -16.53
N SER A 40 -25.41 -47.78 -16.84
CA SER A 40 -26.87 -47.55 -16.90
C SER A 40 -27.31 -47.19 -18.33
N LYS A 41 -28.63 -47.17 -18.54
CA LYS A 41 -29.26 -46.63 -19.75
C LYS A 41 -30.14 -45.45 -19.36
N GLU A 42 -29.82 -44.26 -19.84
CA GLU A 42 -30.53 -43.01 -19.55
C GLU A 42 -30.57 -42.17 -20.83
N ASP A 43 -31.70 -41.53 -21.12
CA ASP A 43 -31.79 -40.50 -22.17
C ASP A 43 -31.25 -39.19 -21.60
N ILE A 44 -29.91 -39.06 -21.62
CA ILE A 44 -29.20 -37.98 -20.93
C ILE A 44 -29.10 -36.72 -21.79
N ASN A 45 -29.17 -36.88 -23.11
CA ASN A 45 -29.15 -35.81 -24.09
C ASN A 45 -30.56 -35.28 -24.43
N LYS A 46 -31.62 -35.92 -23.91
CA LYS A 46 -33.04 -35.59 -24.11
C LYS A 46 -33.49 -35.72 -25.57
N ASP A 47 -32.91 -36.65 -26.33
CA ASP A 47 -33.24 -36.89 -27.73
C ASP A 47 -34.32 -37.98 -27.93
N GLY A 48 -34.85 -38.53 -26.83
CA GLY A 48 -35.84 -39.60 -26.82
C GLY A 48 -35.25 -41.01 -26.88
N LYS A 49 -33.91 -41.16 -26.88
CA LYS A 49 -33.21 -42.46 -26.89
C LYS A 49 -32.29 -42.58 -25.69
N ALA A 50 -32.24 -43.77 -25.09
CA ALA A 50 -31.37 -44.01 -23.96
C ALA A 50 -29.92 -44.30 -24.39
N GLU A 51 -28.96 -43.51 -23.91
CA GLU A 51 -27.53 -43.78 -24.06
C GLU A 51 -27.05 -44.83 -23.05
N LYS A 52 -26.01 -45.57 -23.44
CA LYS A 52 -25.22 -46.35 -22.48
C LYS A 52 -24.29 -45.42 -21.71
N ILE A 53 -24.61 -45.16 -20.44
CA ILE A 53 -23.81 -44.36 -19.53
C ILE A 53 -22.83 -45.26 -18.77
N ASN A 54 -21.55 -44.90 -18.72
CA ASN A 54 -20.59 -45.39 -17.74
C ASN A 54 -20.61 -44.43 -16.56
N ASN A 55 -21.10 -44.91 -15.42
CA ASN A 55 -21.10 -44.16 -14.18
C ASN A 55 -19.88 -44.55 -13.36
N THR A 56 -19.17 -43.55 -12.83
CA THR A 56 -18.08 -43.74 -11.87
C THR A 56 -18.39 -42.91 -10.64
N GLU A 57 -18.73 -43.54 -9.53
CA GLU A 57 -18.82 -42.87 -8.23
C GLU A 57 -17.52 -43.07 -7.46
N THR A 58 -16.94 -41.98 -6.98
CA THR A 58 -15.78 -42.01 -6.10
C THR A 58 -16.25 -41.72 -4.67
N TRP A 59 -15.91 -42.62 -3.77
CA TRP A 59 -16.17 -42.52 -2.34
C TRP A 59 -14.85 -42.45 -1.59
N GLU A 60 -14.62 -41.36 -0.87
CA GLU A 60 -13.42 -41.17 -0.07
C GLU A 60 -13.82 -41.22 1.41
N LEU A 61 -13.04 -41.91 2.24
CA LEU A 61 -13.35 -42.11 3.66
C LEU A 61 -14.75 -42.74 3.93
N GLY A 62 -15.36 -43.40 2.94
CA GLY A 62 -16.71 -43.96 3.07
C GLY A 62 -17.85 -42.96 2.84
N VAL A 63 -17.54 -41.74 2.37
CA VAL A 63 -18.50 -40.70 2.00
C VAL A 63 -18.40 -40.40 0.50
N PHE A 64 -19.51 -40.00 -0.11
CA PHE A 64 -19.54 -39.61 -1.52
C PHE A 64 -18.62 -38.40 -1.78
N SER A 65 -17.74 -38.50 -2.77
CA SER A 65 -16.83 -37.42 -3.20
C SER A 65 -17.26 -36.85 -4.54
N SER A 66 -17.46 -37.71 -5.53
CA SER A 66 -17.89 -37.28 -6.86
C SER A 66 -18.57 -38.40 -7.63
N ARG A 67 -19.36 -38.02 -8.63
CA ARG A 67 -19.92 -38.92 -9.64
C ARG A 67 -19.59 -38.39 -11.02
N GLN A 68 -19.07 -39.25 -11.87
CA GLN A 68 -18.89 -38.97 -13.29
C GLN A 68 -19.87 -39.80 -14.09
N LYS A 69 -20.59 -39.15 -15.02
CA LYS A 69 -21.42 -39.83 -16.02
C LYS A 69 -20.78 -39.65 -17.38
N ALA A 70 -20.27 -40.73 -17.97
CA ALA A 70 -19.62 -40.68 -19.26
C ALA A 70 -20.39 -41.51 -20.30
N TRP A 71 -20.70 -40.92 -21.45
CA TRP A 71 -21.38 -41.62 -22.54
C TRP A 71 -20.73 -41.32 -23.89
N ARG A 72 -21.05 -42.16 -24.87
CA ARG A 72 -20.62 -41.96 -26.25
C ARG A 72 -21.84 -41.78 -27.12
N GLU A 73 -21.81 -40.77 -27.97
CA GLU A 73 -22.84 -40.49 -28.95
C GLU A 73 -22.21 -40.27 -30.33
N ILE A 74 -22.99 -40.50 -31.38
CA ILE A 74 -22.58 -40.15 -32.74
C ILE A 74 -23.21 -38.80 -33.05
N LYS A 75 -22.37 -37.77 -33.17
CA LYS A 75 -22.79 -36.45 -33.64
C LYS A 75 -22.25 -36.20 -35.03
N GLU A 76 -23.05 -35.53 -35.84
CA GLU A 76 -22.55 -34.97 -37.09
C GLU A 76 -21.80 -33.68 -36.77
N ILE A 77 -20.49 -33.69 -37.01
CA ILE A 77 -19.61 -32.53 -36.79
C ILE A 77 -18.92 -32.28 -38.12
N ASN A 78 -19.13 -31.09 -38.69
CA ASN A 78 -18.58 -30.70 -40.00
C ASN A 78 -18.89 -31.72 -41.12
N GLY A 79 -20.15 -32.19 -41.18
CA GLY A 79 -20.62 -33.14 -42.21
C GLY A 79 -20.10 -34.58 -42.06
N LYS A 80 -19.41 -34.91 -40.97
CA LYS A 80 -18.95 -36.28 -40.67
C LYS A 80 -19.58 -36.79 -39.39
N LYS A 81 -20.02 -38.06 -39.41
CA LYS A 81 -20.44 -38.78 -38.21
C LYS A 81 -19.22 -39.07 -37.34
N THR A 82 -19.16 -38.45 -36.17
CA THR A 82 -18.05 -38.55 -35.22
C THR A 82 -18.54 -39.08 -33.89
N VAL A 83 -17.77 -39.98 -33.30
CA VAL A 83 -18.03 -40.47 -31.93
C VAL A 83 -17.51 -39.44 -30.94
N VAL A 84 -18.41 -38.85 -30.18
CA VAL A 84 -18.11 -37.91 -29.10
C VAL A 84 -18.23 -38.65 -27.78
N THR A 85 -17.22 -38.52 -26.92
CA THR A 85 -17.30 -38.95 -25.52
C THR A 85 -17.63 -37.74 -24.67
N ASN A 86 -18.81 -37.72 -24.06
CA ASN A 86 -19.19 -36.70 -23.11
C ASN A 86 -19.00 -37.22 -21.69
N THR A 87 -18.55 -36.36 -20.79
CA THR A 87 -18.41 -36.63 -19.36
C THR A 87 -19.03 -35.48 -18.59
N LEU A 88 -20.03 -35.77 -17.77
CA LEU A 88 -20.55 -34.84 -16.76
C LEU A 88 -19.91 -35.17 -15.41
N LEU A 89 -19.46 -34.13 -14.71
CA LEU A 89 -18.92 -34.24 -13.35
C LEU A 89 -19.95 -33.71 -12.35
N PHE A 90 -20.21 -34.45 -11.29
CA PHE A 90 -21.04 -34.06 -10.17
C PHE A 90 -20.21 -34.15 -8.89
N GLU A 91 -20.07 -33.04 -8.18
CA GLU A 91 -19.26 -32.95 -6.94
C GLU A 91 -20.11 -32.84 -5.68
N VAL A 92 -21.44 -32.84 -5.83
CA VAL A 92 -22.41 -32.84 -4.72
C VAL A 92 -23.27 -34.10 -4.84
N LYS A 93 -23.40 -34.82 -3.72
CA LYS A 93 -24.16 -36.08 -3.66
C LYS A 93 -25.62 -35.82 -4.02
N ASP A 94 -26.19 -36.72 -4.81
CA ASP A 94 -27.58 -36.67 -5.31
C ASP A 94 -27.90 -35.43 -6.18
N SER A 95 -26.88 -34.66 -6.57
CA SER A 95 -27.05 -33.51 -7.46
C SER A 95 -27.45 -33.97 -8.85
N ASN A 96 -28.46 -33.28 -9.40
CA ASN A 96 -28.82 -33.33 -10.81
C ASN A 96 -28.13 -32.23 -11.63
N VAL A 97 -27.41 -31.32 -10.96
CA VAL A 97 -26.62 -30.25 -11.59
C VAL A 97 -25.16 -30.71 -11.65
N ALA A 98 -24.63 -30.82 -12.86
CA ALA A 98 -23.20 -31.07 -13.05
C ALA A 98 -22.38 -29.80 -12.70
N SER A 99 -21.17 -29.96 -12.20
CA SER A 99 -20.23 -28.85 -12.01
C SER A 99 -19.46 -28.51 -13.28
N SER A 100 -19.30 -29.48 -14.18
CA SER A 100 -18.74 -29.27 -15.51
C SER A 100 -19.15 -30.37 -16.48
N LYS A 101 -19.02 -30.07 -17.78
CA LYS A 101 -19.12 -31.03 -18.87
C LYS A 101 -17.85 -31.00 -19.69
N ILE A 102 -17.37 -32.17 -20.10
CA ILE A 102 -16.26 -32.31 -21.04
C ILE A 102 -16.73 -33.14 -22.22
N SER A 103 -16.54 -32.66 -23.44
CA SER A 103 -16.82 -33.39 -24.67
C SER A 103 -15.54 -33.59 -25.46
N THR A 104 -15.10 -34.84 -25.60
CA THR A 104 -13.87 -35.20 -26.31
C THR A 104 -14.19 -36.02 -27.55
N TYR A 105 -13.62 -35.64 -28.69
CA TYR A 105 -13.74 -36.40 -29.94
C TYR A 105 -12.48 -36.28 -30.78
N LYS A 106 -12.35 -37.15 -31.78
CA LYS A 106 -11.22 -37.15 -32.71
C LYS A 106 -11.70 -36.87 -34.12
N THR A 107 -10.97 -36.03 -34.83
CA THR A 107 -11.17 -35.75 -36.26
C THR A 107 -9.87 -35.95 -37.03
N VAL A 108 -9.98 -36.17 -38.33
CA VAL A 108 -8.83 -36.24 -39.24
C VAL A 108 -8.86 -34.99 -40.10
N ASP A 109 -7.89 -34.11 -39.88
CA ASP A 109 -7.65 -32.90 -40.66
C ASP A 109 -6.63 -33.21 -41.77
N SER A 110 -6.92 -32.77 -42.99
CA SER A 110 -6.02 -32.83 -44.14
C SER A 110 -4.63 -32.23 -43.91
N LYS A 111 -4.51 -31.22 -43.03
CA LYS A 111 -3.24 -30.53 -42.72
C LYS A 111 -2.57 -31.05 -41.46
N ASN A 112 -3.34 -31.41 -40.42
CA ASN A 112 -2.82 -31.72 -39.08
C ASN A 112 -2.90 -33.21 -38.70
N GLY A 113 -3.50 -34.05 -39.54
CA GLY A 113 -3.71 -35.47 -39.26
C GLY A 113 -4.76 -35.71 -38.15
N LEU A 114 -4.53 -36.73 -37.32
CA LEU A 114 -5.45 -37.08 -36.23
C LEU A 114 -5.39 -36.03 -35.11
N THR A 115 -6.48 -35.28 -34.95
CA THR A 115 -6.63 -34.22 -33.94
C THR A 115 -7.65 -34.64 -32.89
N THR A 116 -7.27 -34.52 -31.62
CA THR A 116 -8.19 -34.69 -30.48
C THR A 116 -8.73 -33.32 -30.10
N ILE A 117 -10.05 -33.17 -30.04
CA ILE A 117 -10.72 -31.92 -29.67
C ILE A 117 -11.42 -32.18 -28.34
N THR A 118 -11.09 -31.37 -27.33
CA THR A 118 -11.70 -31.39 -26.00
C THR A 118 -12.43 -30.09 -25.79
N ARG A 119 -13.76 -30.13 -25.71
CA ARG A 119 -14.59 -28.98 -25.33
C ARG A 119 -14.89 -29.07 -23.84
N ILE A 120 -14.56 -28.02 -23.09
CA ILE A 120 -14.81 -27.88 -21.67
C ILE A 120 -15.97 -26.91 -21.51
N TYR A 121 -16.94 -27.24 -20.67
CA TYR A 121 -18.05 -26.38 -20.30
C TYR A 121 -18.04 -26.28 -18.77
N ASP A 122 -17.58 -25.14 -18.25
CA ASP A 122 -17.66 -24.83 -16.81
C ASP A 122 -19.11 -24.59 -16.35
N VAL A 123 -20.02 -24.31 -17.30
CA VAL A 123 -21.46 -24.28 -17.09
C VAL A 123 -22.08 -25.38 -17.98
N PRO A 124 -22.40 -26.57 -17.45
CA PRO A 124 -22.69 -27.78 -18.25
C PRO A 124 -23.86 -27.67 -19.23
N ASP A 125 -24.87 -26.86 -18.89
CA ASP A 125 -26.08 -26.61 -19.69
C ASP A 125 -25.86 -25.52 -20.75
N SER A 126 -24.67 -24.93 -20.83
CA SER A 126 -24.30 -24.00 -21.89
C SER A 126 -24.20 -24.71 -23.24
N ASP A 127 -24.80 -24.11 -24.28
CA ASP A 127 -24.60 -24.52 -25.67
C ASP A 127 -23.17 -24.21 -26.17
N MET A 128 -22.46 -23.32 -25.48
CA MET A 128 -21.10 -22.89 -25.81
C MET A 128 -20.08 -23.46 -24.83
N ALA A 129 -19.03 -24.07 -25.37
CA ALA A 129 -17.88 -24.50 -24.59
C ALA A 129 -17.13 -23.28 -24.06
N THR A 130 -16.75 -23.31 -22.79
CA THR A 130 -15.96 -22.25 -22.16
C THR A 130 -14.50 -22.28 -22.60
N SER A 131 -14.00 -23.47 -22.92
CA SER A 131 -12.70 -23.67 -23.56
C SER A 131 -12.77 -24.81 -24.59
N VAL A 132 -11.99 -24.71 -25.66
CA VAL A 132 -11.80 -25.79 -26.64
C VAL A 132 -10.33 -26.02 -26.88
N ILE A 133 -9.85 -27.21 -26.52
CA ILE A 133 -8.46 -27.60 -26.67
C ILE A 133 -8.34 -28.53 -27.88
N TYR A 134 -7.52 -28.14 -28.86
CA TYR A 134 -7.12 -28.99 -29.97
C TYR A 134 -5.74 -29.55 -29.67
N SER A 135 -5.61 -30.88 -29.68
CA SER A 135 -4.35 -31.58 -29.46
C SER A 135 -4.03 -32.48 -30.66
N TYR A 136 -2.88 -32.24 -31.29
CA TYR A 136 -2.43 -33.02 -32.44
C TYR A 136 -0.90 -33.11 -32.48
N LYS A 137 -0.37 -33.94 -33.39
CA LYS A 137 1.08 -34.15 -33.55
C LYS A 137 1.51 -33.86 -34.97
N ILE A 138 2.57 -33.07 -35.13
CA ILE A 138 3.18 -32.74 -36.43
C ILE A 138 4.64 -33.21 -36.46
N ARG A 139 5.18 -33.48 -37.65
CA ARG A 139 6.62 -33.70 -37.86
C ARG A 139 7.25 -32.43 -38.41
N ASN A 140 8.36 -32.00 -37.83
CA ASN A 140 9.10 -30.85 -38.36
C ASN A 140 9.83 -31.24 -39.66
N GLY A 141 9.39 -30.68 -40.79
CA GLY A 141 9.93 -30.99 -42.13
C GLY A 141 11.28 -30.33 -42.46
N ASN A 142 11.74 -29.36 -41.65
CA ASN A 142 12.97 -28.59 -41.91
C ASN A 142 14.22 -29.09 -41.14
N ALA A 143 14.13 -30.21 -40.42
CA ALA A 143 15.29 -30.80 -39.77
C ALA A 143 16.09 -31.61 -40.79
N SER A 144 17.40 -31.33 -40.91
CA SER A 144 18.36 -32.15 -41.66
C SER A 144 18.22 -33.63 -41.28
N GLN A 145 18.29 -34.50 -42.29
CA GLN A 145 17.98 -35.93 -42.18
C GLN A 145 18.62 -36.57 -40.94
N GLY A 146 17.79 -36.96 -39.97
CA GLY A 146 18.19 -37.66 -38.75
C GLY A 146 17.49 -37.20 -37.47
N GLU A 147 17.01 -35.95 -37.40
CA GLU A 147 16.52 -35.33 -36.16
C GLU A 147 15.18 -34.58 -36.33
N SER A 148 14.16 -35.13 -37.00
CA SER A 148 12.83 -34.48 -37.05
C SER A 148 12.01 -34.83 -35.80
N PRO A 149 11.91 -33.96 -34.77
CA PRO A 149 11.10 -34.28 -33.61
C PRO A 149 9.62 -34.28 -33.97
N VAL A 150 8.87 -35.19 -33.34
CA VAL A 150 7.40 -35.13 -33.32
C VAL A 150 7.01 -34.04 -32.33
N ILE A 151 6.37 -32.98 -32.81
CA ILE A 151 5.88 -31.88 -31.99
C ILE A 151 4.44 -32.17 -31.61
N THR A 152 4.13 -32.17 -30.32
CA THR A 152 2.76 -32.15 -29.82
C THR A 152 2.30 -30.71 -29.73
N VAL A 153 1.24 -30.36 -30.45
CA VAL A 153 0.65 -29.02 -30.47
C VAL A 153 -0.66 -29.05 -29.68
N LEU A 154 -0.81 -28.11 -28.77
CA LEU A 154 -2.02 -27.86 -27.99
C LEU A 154 -2.48 -26.43 -28.27
N LYS A 155 -3.63 -26.27 -28.94
CA LYS A 155 -4.27 -24.97 -29.15
C LYS A 155 -5.43 -24.83 -28.17
N ASN A 156 -5.36 -23.89 -27.25
CA ASN A 156 -6.44 -23.59 -26.31
C ASN A 156 -7.27 -22.41 -26.81
N TYR A 157 -8.53 -22.64 -27.11
CA TYR A 157 -9.49 -21.59 -27.40
C TYR A 157 -10.33 -21.30 -26.16
N ILE A 158 -10.70 -20.04 -25.96
CA ILE A 158 -11.54 -19.59 -24.84
C ILE A 158 -12.76 -18.82 -25.37
N LEU A 159 -13.87 -18.90 -24.62
CA LEU A 159 -15.08 -18.16 -24.93
C LEU A 159 -14.98 -16.71 -24.44
N VAL A 160 -15.08 -15.75 -25.36
CA VAL A 160 -15.08 -14.31 -25.07
C VAL A 160 -16.13 -13.64 -25.95
N GLY A 161 -17.12 -12.98 -25.34
CA GLY A 161 -18.16 -12.25 -26.06
C GLY A 161 -19.04 -13.13 -26.97
N GLY A 162 -19.26 -14.40 -26.59
CA GLY A 162 -20.05 -15.36 -27.38
C GLY A 162 -19.29 -16.07 -28.51
N GLU A 163 -18.01 -15.78 -28.71
CA GLU A 163 -17.16 -16.43 -29.73
C GLU A 163 -15.94 -17.11 -29.11
N LEU A 164 -15.43 -18.15 -29.79
CA LEU A 164 -14.22 -18.85 -29.38
C LEU A 164 -13.01 -18.25 -30.07
N TYR A 165 -12.05 -17.80 -29.28
CA TYR A 165 -10.80 -17.23 -29.75
C TYR A 165 -9.61 -18.07 -29.28
N LEU A 166 -8.60 -18.21 -30.12
CA LEU A 166 -7.37 -18.89 -29.76
C LEU A 166 -6.65 -18.03 -28.71
N GLU A 167 -6.38 -18.61 -27.55
CA GLU A 167 -5.67 -17.95 -26.46
C GLU A 167 -4.18 -18.32 -26.50
N THR A 168 -3.90 -19.62 -26.47
CA THR A 168 -2.53 -20.12 -26.42
C THR A 168 -2.29 -21.27 -27.39
N ILE A 169 -1.06 -21.32 -27.89
CA ILE A 169 -0.52 -22.43 -28.67
C ILE A 169 0.68 -22.98 -27.90
N GLN A 170 0.58 -24.20 -27.41
CA GLN A 170 1.66 -24.87 -26.71
C GLN A 170 2.29 -25.96 -27.59
N ASN A 171 3.55 -25.80 -27.92
CA ASN A 171 4.36 -26.77 -28.66
C ASN A 171 5.26 -27.52 -27.68
N THR A 172 5.15 -28.85 -27.66
CA THR A 172 6.01 -29.73 -26.85
C THR A 172 6.75 -30.72 -27.72
N TYR A 173 8.07 -30.73 -27.63
CA TYR A 173 8.94 -31.62 -28.42
C TYR A 173 10.22 -31.95 -27.66
N SER A 174 10.98 -32.92 -28.16
CA SER A 174 12.30 -33.23 -27.60
C SER A 174 13.39 -32.74 -28.54
N ALA A 175 14.46 -32.16 -28.01
CA ALA A 175 15.58 -31.65 -28.78
C ALA A 175 16.88 -31.70 -27.99
N MET A 176 18.02 -31.64 -28.69
CA MET A 176 19.31 -31.37 -28.07
C MET A 176 19.45 -29.87 -27.82
N ALA A 177 19.63 -29.45 -26.56
CA ALA A 177 19.81 -28.05 -26.18
C ALA A 177 20.98 -27.89 -25.20
N ASN A 178 21.64 -26.73 -25.22
CA ASN A 178 22.58 -26.35 -24.18
C ASN A 178 21.78 -25.98 -22.93
N THR A 179 22.09 -26.59 -21.80
CA THR A 179 21.46 -26.28 -20.50
C THR A 179 22.31 -25.26 -19.74
N THR A 180 21.77 -24.75 -18.63
CA THR A 180 22.43 -23.84 -17.67
C THR A 180 23.82 -24.29 -17.21
N LYS A 181 24.09 -25.60 -17.22
CA LYS A 181 25.42 -26.16 -16.88
C LYS A 181 26.45 -26.11 -18.00
N GLY A 182 26.10 -25.54 -19.16
CA GLY A 182 26.97 -25.49 -20.34
C GLY A 182 27.02 -26.80 -21.15
N ASP A 183 26.35 -27.86 -20.68
CA ASP A 183 26.30 -29.16 -21.35
C ASP A 183 25.19 -29.20 -22.40
N ARG A 184 25.45 -29.87 -23.52
CA ARG A 184 24.42 -30.17 -24.53
C ARG A 184 23.70 -31.47 -24.18
N ARG A 185 22.41 -31.38 -23.86
CA ARG A 185 21.60 -32.52 -23.36
C ARG A 185 20.30 -32.68 -24.14
N PHE A 186 19.74 -33.89 -24.10
CA PHE A 186 18.41 -34.16 -24.63
C PHE A 186 17.36 -33.65 -23.64
N VAL A 187 16.62 -32.62 -24.05
CA VAL A 187 15.62 -31.95 -23.22
C VAL A 187 14.23 -32.11 -23.83
N LYS A 188 13.21 -32.14 -22.98
CA LYS A 188 11.82 -31.90 -23.40
C LYS A 188 11.59 -30.39 -23.38
N VAL A 189 11.40 -29.81 -24.55
CA VAL A 189 11.10 -28.39 -24.74
C VAL A 189 9.60 -28.18 -24.75
N THR A 190 9.13 -27.20 -23.98
CA THR A 190 7.75 -26.70 -24.06
C THR A 190 7.78 -25.21 -24.35
N GLN A 191 7.12 -24.80 -25.43
CA GLN A 191 6.94 -23.40 -25.82
C GLN A 191 5.46 -23.06 -25.77
N THR A 192 5.09 -22.00 -25.08
CA THR A 192 3.72 -21.48 -25.05
C THR A 192 3.71 -20.13 -25.74
N TYR A 193 2.87 -19.99 -26.76
CA TYR A 193 2.67 -18.76 -27.50
C TYR A 193 1.28 -18.18 -27.19
N ILE A 194 1.15 -16.86 -27.18
CA ILE A 194 -0.12 -16.14 -27.13
C ILE A 194 -0.46 -15.68 -28.55
N ASP A 195 -1.64 -16.05 -29.03
CA ASP A 195 -2.15 -15.55 -30.32
C ASP A 195 -2.51 -14.07 -30.18
N SER A 196 -1.62 -13.21 -30.69
CA SER A 196 -1.64 -11.76 -30.41
C SER A 196 -2.39 -10.97 -31.48
N ASN A 197 -2.74 -11.61 -32.60
CA ASN A 197 -3.46 -10.97 -33.71
C ASN A 197 -4.82 -11.64 -33.99
N PHE A 198 -5.16 -12.69 -33.23
CA PHE A 198 -6.38 -13.48 -33.34
C PHE A 198 -6.62 -14.14 -34.69
N ASN A 199 -5.56 -14.40 -35.45
CA ASN A 199 -5.71 -15.05 -36.75
C ASN A 199 -5.79 -16.58 -36.64
N GLY A 200 -5.59 -17.15 -35.44
CA GLY A 200 -5.67 -18.58 -35.17
C GLY A 200 -4.46 -19.38 -35.67
N ILE A 201 -3.40 -18.72 -36.13
CA ILE A 201 -2.23 -19.28 -36.82
C ILE A 201 -0.98 -18.86 -36.08
N LEU A 202 -0.14 -19.82 -35.69
CA LEU A 202 1.18 -19.52 -35.14
C LEU A 202 2.02 -18.76 -36.19
N ASP A 203 2.24 -17.48 -35.99
CA ASP A 203 3.03 -16.64 -36.90
C ASP A 203 4.03 -15.70 -36.18
N LYS A 204 4.67 -14.80 -36.92
CA LYS A 204 5.72 -13.92 -36.38
C LYS A 204 5.18 -12.82 -35.44
N SER A 205 3.88 -12.57 -35.46
CA SER A 205 3.24 -11.60 -34.57
C SER A 205 2.81 -12.22 -33.24
N ASP A 206 2.83 -13.55 -33.11
CA ASP A 206 2.52 -14.23 -31.86
C ASP A 206 3.66 -14.17 -30.85
N PHE A 207 3.28 -13.93 -29.60
CA PHE A 207 4.23 -13.74 -28.52
C PHE A 207 4.61 -15.08 -27.89
N LEU A 208 5.90 -15.40 -27.78
CA LEU A 208 6.37 -16.52 -26.96
C LEU A 208 6.30 -16.14 -25.47
N ASP A 209 5.22 -16.58 -24.82
CA ASP A 209 4.94 -16.34 -23.41
C ASP A 209 5.88 -17.10 -22.47
N SER A 210 6.11 -18.38 -22.75
CA SER A 210 7.02 -19.19 -21.94
C SER A 210 7.78 -20.22 -22.75
N LEU A 211 9.04 -20.43 -22.36
CA LEU A 211 9.90 -21.49 -22.88
C LEU A 211 10.47 -22.28 -21.71
N THR A 212 10.27 -23.60 -21.68
CA THR A 212 10.83 -24.45 -20.62
C THR A 212 11.60 -25.64 -21.19
N TYR A 213 12.73 -25.95 -20.57
CA TYR A 213 13.50 -27.17 -20.82
C TYR A 213 13.41 -28.09 -19.61
N ILE A 214 12.98 -29.32 -19.84
CA ILE A 214 12.84 -30.34 -18.80
C ILE A 214 13.81 -31.49 -19.11
N TYR A 215 14.67 -31.83 -18.17
CA TYR A 215 15.63 -32.93 -18.31
C TYR A 215 15.93 -33.58 -16.96
N TRP A 216 16.63 -34.71 -17.01
CA TRP A 216 17.11 -35.39 -15.80
C TRP A 216 18.56 -35.06 -15.55
N ASP A 217 18.91 -34.82 -14.29
CA ASP A 217 20.25 -34.42 -13.90
C ASP A 217 20.69 -35.09 -12.59
N LYS A 218 22.01 -35.21 -12.42
CA LYS A 218 22.63 -35.53 -11.14
C LYS A 218 23.02 -34.22 -10.48
N ILE A 219 22.50 -33.98 -9.28
CA ILE A 219 22.78 -32.79 -8.48
C ILE A 219 23.26 -33.21 -7.11
N LYS A 220 23.95 -32.30 -6.41
CA LYS A 220 23.99 -32.36 -4.95
C LYS A 220 22.84 -31.50 -4.45
N ASN A 221 21.97 -32.06 -3.61
CA ASN A 221 20.91 -31.28 -2.97
C ASN A 221 21.52 -30.23 -2.03
N ALA A 222 20.67 -29.39 -1.45
CA ALA A 222 21.10 -28.35 -0.52
C ALA A 222 21.85 -28.88 0.73
N SER A 223 21.72 -30.17 1.08
CA SER A 223 22.49 -30.83 2.15
C SER A 223 23.78 -31.51 1.68
N GLY A 224 24.16 -31.36 0.41
CA GLY A 224 25.39 -31.92 -0.18
C GLY A 224 25.30 -33.38 -0.64
N THR A 225 24.13 -34.01 -0.54
CA THR A 225 23.87 -35.41 -0.94
C THR A 225 23.58 -35.51 -2.43
N GLU A 226 24.18 -36.48 -3.12
CA GLU A 226 23.90 -36.71 -4.54
C GLU A 226 22.49 -37.25 -4.77
N MET A 227 21.74 -36.56 -5.64
CA MET A 227 20.37 -36.89 -6.01
C MET A 227 20.22 -36.96 -7.53
N PHE A 228 19.28 -37.79 -7.99
CA PHE A 228 18.82 -37.78 -9.37
C PHE A 228 17.51 -37.00 -9.46
N ALA A 229 17.56 -35.83 -10.09
CA ALA A 229 16.49 -34.85 -10.10
C ALA A 229 15.98 -34.57 -11.51
N GLN A 230 14.70 -34.26 -11.62
CA GLN A 230 14.15 -33.61 -12.80
C GLN A 230 14.43 -32.12 -12.70
N ALA A 231 15.24 -31.60 -13.62
CA ALA A 231 15.51 -30.18 -13.78
C ALA A 231 14.45 -29.56 -14.71
N VAL A 232 13.96 -28.39 -14.34
CA VAL A 232 13.07 -27.56 -15.15
C VAL A 232 13.66 -26.16 -15.22
N GLU A 233 14.23 -25.83 -16.37
CA GLU A 233 14.71 -24.49 -16.69
C GLU A 233 13.58 -23.72 -17.36
N SER A 234 13.24 -22.56 -16.82
CA SER A 234 12.29 -21.62 -17.43
C SER A 234 13.08 -20.49 -18.07
N TYR A 235 12.67 -20.12 -19.28
CA TYR A 235 13.31 -19.10 -20.08
C TYR A 235 12.29 -18.05 -20.50
N VAL A 236 12.74 -16.79 -20.51
CA VAL A 236 12.06 -15.67 -21.14
C VAL A 236 12.86 -15.26 -22.39
N THR A 237 12.17 -14.93 -23.48
CA THR A 237 12.81 -14.46 -24.72
C THR A 237 12.68 -12.95 -24.84
N ILE A 238 13.78 -12.24 -25.08
CA ILE A 238 13.81 -10.78 -25.30
C ILE A 238 14.61 -10.51 -26.56
N ASP A 239 14.05 -9.77 -27.52
CA ASP A 239 14.67 -9.43 -28.80
C ASP A 239 15.26 -10.65 -29.54
N GLY A 240 14.58 -11.80 -29.43
CA GLY A 240 15.01 -13.07 -30.02
C GLY A 240 16.11 -13.82 -29.25
N GLN A 241 16.64 -13.26 -28.16
CA GLN A 241 17.59 -13.94 -27.27
C GLN A 241 16.88 -14.60 -26.07
N LYS A 242 17.33 -15.80 -25.70
CA LYS A 242 16.77 -16.59 -24.58
C LYS A 242 17.54 -16.31 -23.30
N PHE A 243 16.83 -16.05 -22.21
CA PHE A 243 17.40 -15.84 -20.89
C PHE A 243 16.75 -16.77 -19.89
N ILE A 244 17.55 -17.39 -19.03
CA ILE A 244 17.02 -18.25 -17.97
C ILE A 244 16.39 -17.35 -16.90
N GLU A 245 15.13 -17.64 -16.58
CA GLU A 245 14.36 -16.98 -15.54
C GLU A 245 14.50 -17.72 -14.21
N SER A 246 14.38 -19.06 -14.23
CA SER A 246 14.50 -19.90 -13.05
C SER A 246 14.94 -21.32 -13.38
N LEU A 247 15.50 -22.00 -12.38
CA LEU A 247 15.86 -23.42 -12.44
C LEU A 247 15.23 -24.14 -11.25
N LYS A 248 14.38 -25.13 -11.52
CA LYS A 248 13.74 -25.95 -10.49
C LYS A 248 14.29 -27.37 -10.55
N TYR A 249 14.72 -27.91 -9.41
CA TYR A 249 15.04 -29.32 -9.28
C TYR A 249 13.97 -30.03 -8.46
N MET A 250 13.46 -31.14 -9.00
CA MET A 250 12.47 -31.98 -8.34
C MET A 250 13.02 -33.40 -8.18
N TYR A 251 13.08 -33.88 -6.95
CA TYR A 251 13.57 -35.23 -6.65
C TYR A 251 12.83 -35.85 -5.46
N LYS A 252 13.18 -37.09 -5.10
CA LYS A 252 12.64 -37.77 -3.92
C LYS A 252 13.74 -38.02 -2.90
N GLU A 253 13.51 -37.65 -1.64
CA GLU A 253 14.44 -37.81 -0.52
C GLU A 253 13.83 -38.73 0.54
N LYS A 254 14.65 -39.59 1.16
CA LYS A 254 14.22 -40.45 2.26
C LYS A 254 14.31 -39.70 3.58
N ARG A 255 13.21 -39.63 4.32
CA ARG A 255 13.13 -38.99 5.64
C ARG A 255 13.61 -39.93 6.76
N PRO A 256 13.92 -39.40 7.97
CA PRO A 256 14.31 -40.22 9.13
C PRO A 256 13.28 -41.29 9.52
N ASP A 257 11.99 -41.00 9.30
CA ASP A 257 10.87 -41.94 9.52
C ASP A 257 10.72 -42.99 8.40
N SER A 258 11.68 -43.07 7.46
CA SER A 258 11.68 -43.93 6.27
C SER A 258 10.62 -43.64 5.21
N THR A 259 9.85 -42.55 5.33
CA THR A 259 8.96 -42.07 4.25
C THR A 259 9.74 -41.36 3.13
N LEU A 260 9.18 -41.27 1.93
CA LEU A 260 9.74 -40.50 0.82
C LEU A 260 9.06 -39.13 0.73
N ALA A 261 9.85 -38.06 0.74
CA ALA A 261 9.40 -36.71 0.43
C ALA A 261 9.75 -36.36 -1.02
N ALA A 262 8.78 -35.80 -1.75
CA ALA A 262 9.05 -35.06 -2.97
C ALA A 262 9.62 -33.70 -2.58
N VAL A 263 10.83 -33.40 -3.03
CA VAL A 263 11.51 -32.14 -2.75
C VAL A 263 11.54 -31.32 -4.03
N THR A 264 11.20 -30.04 -3.90
CA THR A 264 11.36 -29.03 -4.94
C THR A 264 12.32 -27.97 -4.44
N GLU A 265 13.47 -27.84 -5.10
CA GLU A 265 14.42 -26.76 -4.88
C GLU A 265 14.28 -25.75 -6.02
N LEU A 266 14.12 -24.48 -5.69
CA LEU A 266 14.01 -23.40 -6.67
C LEU A 266 15.26 -22.51 -6.58
N TYR A 267 15.89 -22.32 -7.73
CA TYR A 267 17.07 -21.49 -7.91
C TYR A 267 16.76 -20.32 -8.85
N GLU A 268 17.30 -19.15 -8.51
CA GLU A 268 17.27 -17.93 -9.32
C GLU A 268 18.67 -17.28 -9.30
N GLY A 269 19.02 -16.49 -10.32
CA GLY A 269 20.29 -15.78 -10.36
C GLY A 269 20.96 -15.75 -11.74
N ARG A 270 22.28 -15.53 -11.75
CA ARG A 270 23.09 -15.42 -12.97
C ARG A 270 23.55 -16.81 -13.41
N PHE A 271 22.76 -17.46 -14.25
CA PHE A 271 23.05 -18.82 -14.72
C PHE A 271 24.15 -18.92 -15.79
N ASP A 272 24.69 -17.78 -16.23
CA ASP A 272 25.80 -17.60 -17.17
C ASP A 272 27.19 -17.77 -16.51
N ILE A 273 27.26 -17.84 -15.17
CA ILE A 273 28.48 -18.07 -14.40
C ILE A 273 28.36 -19.41 -13.67
N GLN A 274 29.45 -20.20 -13.66
CA GLN A 274 29.50 -21.57 -13.13
C GLN A 274 29.04 -21.72 -11.66
N ASP A 275 29.01 -20.62 -10.90
CA ASP A 275 28.54 -20.52 -9.50
C ASP A 275 27.50 -19.37 -9.27
N GLY A 276 26.80 -18.89 -10.31
CA GLY A 276 25.92 -17.71 -10.20
C GLY A 276 24.44 -17.99 -9.88
N ALA A 277 24.03 -19.25 -9.78
CA ALA A 277 22.67 -19.66 -9.39
C ALA A 277 22.56 -19.79 -7.87
N ILE A 278 21.59 -19.09 -7.26
CA ILE A 278 21.38 -19.07 -5.81
C ILE A 278 20.08 -19.78 -5.48
N LEU A 279 20.12 -20.64 -4.46
CA LEU A 279 18.94 -21.30 -3.92
C LEU A 279 18.04 -20.27 -3.23
N ILE A 280 16.78 -20.17 -3.64
CA ILE A 280 15.84 -19.18 -3.09
C ILE A 280 14.72 -19.77 -2.25
N SER A 281 14.37 -21.04 -2.49
CA SER A 281 13.45 -21.76 -1.62
C SER A 281 13.60 -23.26 -1.77
N VAL A 282 13.35 -23.97 -0.67
CA VAL A 282 13.19 -25.43 -0.67
C VAL A 282 11.81 -25.75 -0.12
N GLN A 283 11.04 -26.52 -0.89
CA GLN A 283 9.77 -27.08 -0.47
C GLN A 283 9.89 -28.59 -0.39
N LYS A 284 9.60 -29.15 0.78
CA LYS A 284 9.53 -30.61 0.98
C LYS A 284 8.08 -31.00 1.16
N GLN A 285 7.59 -31.92 0.34
CA GLN A 285 6.23 -32.39 0.35
C GLN A 285 6.21 -33.91 0.54
N TRP A 286 5.39 -34.40 1.46
CA TRP A 286 5.19 -35.84 1.63
C TRP A 286 3.78 -36.14 2.10
N THR A 287 3.46 -37.43 2.15
CA THR A 287 2.18 -37.94 2.61
C THR A 287 2.40 -38.80 3.85
N THR A 288 1.64 -38.56 4.92
CA THR A 288 1.63 -39.37 6.14
C THR A 288 0.25 -39.98 6.40
N VAL A 289 0.24 -41.07 7.17
CA VAL A 289 -0.99 -41.75 7.61
C VAL A 289 -0.90 -41.96 9.12
N LYS A 290 -1.88 -41.48 9.87
CA LYS A 290 -2.00 -41.81 11.30
C LYS A 290 -2.56 -43.23 11.44
N LYS A 291 -1.82 -44.10 12.15
CA LYS A 291 -2.20 -45.49 12.39
C LYS A 291 -3.51 -45.54 13.18
N GLY A 292 -4.59 -45.97 12.53
CA GLY A 292 -5.95 -46.06 13.09
C GLY A 292 -7.00 -45.25 12.33
N ASP A 293 -6.62 -44.13 11.70
CA ASP A 293 -7.61 -43.13 11.24
C ASP A 293 -8.07 -43.28 9.78
N LYS A 294 -7.44 -44.13 8.95
CA LYS A 294 -7.68 -44.21 7.48
C LYS A 294 -7.60 -42.84 6.76
N VAL A 295 -7.02 -41.80 7.36
CA VAL A 295 -6.89 -40.45 6.77
C VAL A 295 -5.50 -40.24 6.21
N VAL A 296 -5.44 -39.85 4.94
CA VAL A 296 -4.23 -39.44 4.23
C VAL A 296 -3.99 -37.95 4.49
N THR A 297 -2.85 -37.60 5.06
CA THR A 297 -2.44 -36.20 5.29
C THR A 297 -1.27 -35.86 4.40
N LYS A 298 -1.44 -34.88 3.51
CA LYS A 298 -0.36 -34.29 2.73
C LYS A 298 0.27 -33.18 3.57
N VAL A 299 1.57 -33.25 3.77
CA VAL A 299 2.35 -32.23 4.50
C VAL A 299 3.26 -31.53 3.50
N ILE A 300 3.28 -30.20 3.55
CA ILE A 300 4.18 -29.34 2.78
C ILE A 300 4.96 -28.49 3.78
N GLU A 301 6.27 -28.55 3.75
CA GLU A 301 7.14 -27.70 4.55
C GLU A 301 7.97 -26.79 3.66
N GLY A 302 7.98 -25.51 4.01
CA GLY A 302 8.82 -24.49 3.37
C GLY A 302 10.03 -24.19 4.24
N TYR A 303 11.19 -24.16 3.60
CA TYR A 303 12.48 -23.86 4.22
C TYR A 303 13.07 -22.60 3.58
N SER A 304 13.70 -21.78 4.42
CA SER A 304 14.50 -20.63 3.97
C SER A 304 15.87 -21.13 3.49
N PRO A 305 16.47 -20.54 2.45
CA PRO A 305 17.83 -20.89 1.99
C PRO A 305 18.89 -20.85 3.09
N GLU A 306 18.75 -19.91 4.03
CA GLU A 306 19.68 -19.70 5.15
C GLU A 306 19.39 -20.60 6.37
N MET A 307 18.31 -21.40 6.31
CA MET A 307 17.87 -22.31 7.38
C MET A 307 17.28 -23.60 6.78
N LEU A 308 18.15 -24.42 6.18
CA LEU A 308 17.75 -25.66 5.50
C LEU A 308 17.44 -26.81 6.45
N ASP A 309 17.89 -26.71 7.69
CA ASP A 309 17.72 -27.76 8.70
C ASP A 309 16.36 -27.71 9.40
N MET A 310 15.64 -26.58 9.30
CA MET A 310 14.41 -26.33 10.07
C MET A 310 13.34 -25.63 9.22
N PRO A 311 12.09 -26.13 9.17
CA PRO A 311 11.03 -25.52 8.38
C PRO A 311 10.58 -24.19 9.02
N VAL A 312 10.44 -23.15 8.18
CA VAL A 312 9.89 -21.84 8.60
C VAL A 312 8.37 -21.79 8.48
N SER A 313 7.80 -22.68 7.66
CA SER A 313 6.36 -22.87 7.48
C SER A 313 6.03 -24.34 7.24
N ARG A 314 4.85 -24.74 7.67
CA ARG A 314 4.35 -26.11 7.51
C ARG A 314 2.85 -26.09 7.26
N GLN A 315 2.40 -26.74 6.20
CA GLN A 315 1.01 -26.88 5.84
C GLN A 315 0.61 -28.36 5.92
N GLU A 316 -0.47 -28.66 6.65
CA GLU A 316 -1.09 -29.98 6.68
C GLU A 316 -2.42 -29.94 5.92
N ILE A 317 -2.54 -30.71 4.86
CA ILE A 317 -3.75 -30.84 4.05
C ILE A 317 -4.30 -32.25 4.25
N LYS A 318 -5.54 -32.37 4.70
CA LYS A 318 -6.22 -33.67 4.76
C LYS A 318 -7.70 -33.54 4.39
N LYS A 319 -8.26 -34.62 3.90
CA LYS A 319 -9.71 -34.75 3.73
C LYS A 319 -10.31 -35.28 5.03
N ILE A 320 -11.40 -34.69 5.49
CA ILE A 320 -12.16 -35.17 6.66
C ILE A 320 -13.64 -35.24 6.33
N ILE A 321 -14.39 -35.99 7.14
CA ILE A 321 -15.85 -36.03 7.10
C ILE A 321 -16.36 -34.96 8.05
N ALA A 322 -17.27 -34.10 7.58
CA ALA A 322 -18.00 -33.18 8.42
C ALA A 322 -19.49 -33.24 8.10
N ASN A 323 -20.33 -33.12 9.12
CA ASN A 323 -21.76 -32.98 8.95
C ASN A 323 -22.08 -31.49 8.70
N ARG A 324 -22.67 -31.18 7.55
CA ARG A 324 -23.15 -29.84 7.20
C ARG A 324 -24.61 -29.95 6.77
N ASN A 325 -25.51 -29.21 7.43
CA ASN A 325 -26.95 -29.23 7.17
C ASN A 325 -27.58 -30.65 7.17
N GLY A 326 -27.13 -31.53 8.07
CA GLY A 326 -27.65 -32.90 8.20
C GLY A 326 -27.07 -33.91 7.22
N GLN A 327 -26.12 -33.51 6.37
CA GLN A 327 -25.46 -34.38 5.41
C GLN A 327 -23.96 -34.49 5.68
N ASP A 328 -23.44 -35.72 5.68
CA ASP A 328 -22.00 -35.96 5.73
C ASP A 328 -21.39 -35.64 4.37
N ILE A 329 -20.44 -34.71 4.37
CA ILE A 329 -19.68 -34.29 3.19
C ILE A 329 -18.18 -34.44 3.46
N ILE A 330 -17.41 -34.59 2.37
CA ILE A 330 -15.96 -34.53 2.44
C ILE A 330 -15.55 -33.06 2.35
N ILE A 331 -14.76 -32.61 3.32
CA ILE A 331 -14.15 -31.28 3.30
C ILE A 331 -12.63 -31.41 3.29
N THR A 332 -11.96 -30.51 2.57
CA THR A 332 -10.51 -30.40 2.63
C THR A 332 -10.15 -29.46 3.78
N GLU A 333 -9.53 -29.99 4.83
CA GLU A 333 -8.94 -29.21 5.92
C GLU A 333 -7.48 -28.89 5.57
N ILE A 334 -7.14 -27.60 5.59
CA ILE A 334 -5.78 -27.08 5.41
C ILE A 334 -5.38 -26.37 6.69
N LYS A 335 -4.42 -26.90 7.43
CA LYS A 335 -3.84 -26.24 8.61
C LYS A 335 -2.50 -25.64 8.26
N ASN A 336 -2.36 -24.34 8.50
CA ASN A 336 -1.11 -23.62 8.30
C ASN A 336 -0.45 -23.41 9.66
N TYR A 337 0.78 -23.86 9.76
CA TYR A 337 1.66 -23.70 10.89
C TYR A 337 2.83 -22.83 10.49
N GLU A 338 3.20 -21.91 11.38
CA GLU A 338 4.38 -21.08 11.21
C GLU A 338 5.35 -21.32 12.35
N LEU A 339 6.60 -20.92 12.10
CA LEU A 339 7.74 -21.10 12.99
C LEU A 339 8.12 -22.56 13.17
N ASN A 340 9.38 -22.78 13.56
CA ASN A 340 9.84 -24.11 13.94
C ASN A 340 9.06 -24.69 15.15
N SER A 341 8.44 -23.84 15.98
CA SER A 341 7.64 -24.28 17.12
C SER A 341 6.26 -24.85 16.75
N GLY A 342 5.84 -24.76 15.48
CA GLY A 342 4.57 -25.32 15.02
C GLY A 342 3.34 -24.56 15.52
N ILE A 343 3.36 -23.22 15.50
CA ILE A 343 2.20 -22.41 15.90
C ILE A 343 1.16 -22.48 14.79
N LEU A 344 -0.04 -22.97 15.11
CA LEU A 344 -1.18 -22.97 14.17
C LEU A 344 -1.66 -21.53 13.96
N THR A 345 -1.52 -21.01 12.74
CA THR A 345 -1.91 -19.63 12.40
C THR A 345 -3.27 -19.56 11.72
N SER A 346 -3.63 -20.61 10.96
CA SER A 346 -4.97 -20.71 10.35
C SER A 346 -5.35 -22.16 10.04
N THR A 347 -6.66 -22.40 10.01
CA THR A 347 -7.29 -23.60 9.46
C THR A 347 -8.29 -23.18 8.38
N GLN A 348 -8.20 -23.74 7.19
CA GLN A 348 -9.16 -23.50 6.11
C GLN A 348 -9.92 -24.78 5.77
N TYR A 349 -11.23 -24.68 5.64
CA TYR A 349 -12.08 -25.76 5.13
C TYR A 349 -12.61 -25.42 3.74
N ILE A 350 -12.44 -26.36 2.81
CA ILE A 350 -12.89 -26.19 1.42
C ILE A 350 -13.86 -27.31 1.06
N TYR A 351 -15.04 -26.94 0.56
CA TYR A 351 -16.08 -27.87 0.14
C TYR A 351 -17.03 -27.26 -0.90
N ASN A 352 -17.81 -28.10 -1.57
CA ASN A 352 -18.81 -27.67 -2.55
C ASN A 352 -20.23 -27.80 -1.98
N LYS A 353 -21.12 -26.86 -2.33
CA LYS A 353 -22.55 -26.89 -1.96
C LYS A 353 -23.47 -26.42 -3.10
N TYR A 354 -24.77 -26.60 -2.93
CA TYR A 354 -25.79 -26.02 -3.81
C TYR A 354 -25.85 -24.49 -3.68
N GLY A 355 -26.10 -23.82 -4.81
CA GLY A 355 -26.41 -22.39 -4.82
C GLY A 355 -27.78 -22.03 -4.22
N PRO A 356 -28.11 -20.73 -4.15
CA PRO A 356 -29.36 -20.24 -3.52
C PRO A 356 -30.66 -20.85 -4.09
N ASN A 357 -30.64 -21.30 -5.34
CA ASN A 357 -31.78 -21.93 -6.03
C ASN A 357 -31.78 -23.48 -5.90
N GLY A 358 -31.04 -24.03 -4.93
CA GLY A 358 -30.95 -25.47 -4.70
C GLY A 358 -30.47 -26.23 -5.93
N ASN A 359 -31.22 -27.26 -6.34
CA ASN A 359 -30.91 -28.11 -7.51
C ASN A 359 -31.08 -27.39 -8.87
N GLN A 360 -31.31 -26.07 -8.89
CA GLN A 360 -31.35 -25.25 -10.10
C GLN A 360 -30.26 -24.15 -10.12
N GLY A 361 -29.48 -24.01 -9.03
CA GLY A 361 -28.38 -23.04 -8.94
C GLY A 361 -27.02 -23.63 -9.33
N PRO A 362 -26.00 -22.79 -9.57
CA PRO A 362 -24.63 -23.26 -9.80
C PRO A 362 -24.06 -23.95 -8.56
N ILE A 363 -23.09 -24.83 -8.75
CA ILE A 363 -22.28 -25.36 -7.63
C ILE A 363 -21.38 -24.24 -7.11
N ILE A 364 -21.39 -24.04 -5.80
CA ILE A 364 -20.56 -23.05 -5.10
C ILE A 364 -19.42 -23.77 -4.39
N THR A 365 -18.20 -23.35 -4.62
CA THR A 365 -17.04 -23.72 -3.80
C THR A 365 -16.94 -22.75 -2.62
N VAL A 366 -17.01 -23.29 -1.40
CA VAL A 366 -16.94 -22.53 -0.15
C VAL A 366 -15.55 -22.70 0.44
N TYR A 367 -14.95 -21.58 0.84
CA TYR A 367 -13.72 -21.51 1.63
C TYR A 367 -14.07 -20.91 2.98
N GLU A 368 -13.92 -21.66 4.07
CA GLU A 368 -14.08 -21.14 5.43
C GLU A 368 -12.70 -21.01 6.06
N THR A 369 -12.29 -19.79 6.36
CA THR A 369 -11.02 -19.49 7.02
C THR A 369 -11.27 -19.29 8.50
N TYR A 370 -10.58 -20.08 9.30
CA TYR A 370 -10.55 -20.01 10.74
C TYR A 370 -9.17 -19.59 11.19
N GLU A 371 -9.07 -18.53 11.99
CA GLU A 371 -7.83 -18.15 12.64
C GLU A 371 -7.87 -18.54 14.13
N ILE A 372 -6.90 -18.06 14.90
CA ILE A 372 -6.67 -18.29 16.34
C ILE A 372 -7.89 -18.88 17.07
N ALA A 373 -7.71 -19.99 17.80
CA ALA A 373 -8.77 -20.64 18.59
C ALA A 373 -9.99 -21.16 17.81
N ASN A 374 -9.82 -21.49 16.53
CA ASN A 374 -10.89 -21.98 15.64
C ASN A 374 -12.04 -20.98 15.51
N PHE A 375 -11.74 -19.69 15.48
CA PHE A 375 -12.72 -18.64 15.20
C PHE A 375 -12.81 -18.40 13.69
N MET A 376 -14.01 -18.54 13.11
CA MET A 376 -14.20 -18.30 11.66
C MET A 376 -14.09 -16.80 11.39
N THR A 377 -13.06 -16.38 10.69
CA THR A 377 -12.82 -14.98 10.35
C THR A 377 -13.38 -14.61 8.98
N GLN A 378 -13.51 -15.59 8.09
CA GLN A 378 -13.95 -15.36 6.73
C GLN A 378 -14.64 -16.60 6.16
N ARG A 379 -15.71 -16.37 5.39
CA ARG A 379 -16.25 -17.34 4.43
C ARG A 379 -16.18 -16.72 3.05
N MET A 380 -15.70 -17.46 2.06
CA MET A 380 -15.71 -17.04 0.65
C MET A 380 -16.48 -18.05 -0.18
N GLU A 381 -17.39 -17.57 -1.02
CA GLU A 381 -18.17 -18.38 -1.94
C GLU A 381 -17.78 -18.04 -3.38
N VAL A 382 -17.32 -19.05 -4.12
CA VAL A 382 -16.87 -18.90 -5.51
C VAL A 382 -17.72 -19.75 -6.43
N PHE A 383 -18.23 -19.14 -7.51
CA PHE A 383 -18.97 -19.84 -8.55
C PHE A 383 -18.78 -19.16 -9.91
N LYS A 384 -19.08 -19.89 -10.98
CA LYS A 384 -19.02 -19.38 -12.35
C LYS A 384 -20.44 -19.22 -12.91
N LYS A 385 -20.69 -18.16 -13.69
CA LYS A 385 -21.93 -17.98 -14.47
C LYS A 385 -21.62 -17.45 -15.86
N ILE A 386 -22.55 -17.62 -16.80
CA ILE A 386 -22.49 -17.00 -18.13
C ILE A 386 -23.51 -15.86 -18.17
N GLU A 387 -23.06 -14.67 -18.53
CA GLU A 387 -23.89 -13.48 -18.66
C GLU A 387 -23.34 -12.60 -19.78
N GLY A 388 -24.20 -12.09 -20.67
CA GLY A 388 -23.77 -11.27 -21.81
C GLY A 388 -22.73 -11.93 -22.72
N GLY A 389 -22.74 -13.27 -22.83
CA GLY A 389 -21.75 -14.02 -23.62
C GLY A 389 -20.35 -14.12 -23.00
N LYS A 390 -20.18 -13.69 -21.73
CA LYS A 390 -18.93 -13.77 -20.96
C LYS A 390 -19.04 -14.81 -19.85
N ILE A 391 -17.94 -15.49 -19.53
CA ILE A 391 -17.84 -16.33 -18.33
C ILE A 391 -17.36 -15.45 -17.19
N LEU A 392 -18.20 -15.30 -16.19
CA LEU A 392 -17.93 -14.54 -14.97
C LEU A 392 -17.52 -15.52 -13.87
N THR A 393 -16.36 -15.31 -13.25
CA THR A 393 -16.04 -15.91 -11.94
C THR A 393 -16.45 -14.92 -10.87
N VAL A 394 -17.39 -15.32 -10.02
CA VAL A 394 -17.94 -14.49 -8.94
C VAL A 394 -17.39 -15.02 -7.61
N SER A 395 -16.73 -14.16 -6.85
CA SER A 395 -16.20 -14.43 -5.53
C SER A 395 -16.86 -13.51 -4.51
N ARG A 396 -17.67 -14.08 -3.61
CA ARG A 396 -18.34 -13.35 -2.53
C ARG A 396 -17.63 -13.60 -1.21
N ILE A 397 -17.21 -12.53 -0.56
CA ILE A 397 -16.52 -12.57 0.73
C ILE A 397 -17.50 -12.22 1.83
N PHE A 398 -17.48 -12.97 2.92
CA PHE A 398 -18.25 -12.74 4.14
C PHE A 398 -17.25 -12.67 5.29
N GLU A 399 -17.16 -11.51 5.96
CA GLU A 399 -16.26 -11.31 7.11
C GLU A 399 -17.03 -10.96 8.39
N ASN A 400 -18.28 -10.50 8.28
CA ASN A 400 -19.15 -10.26 9.42
C ASN A 400 -20.08 -11.46 9.63
N GLU A 401 -20.04 -12.05 10.84
CA GLU A 401 -20.76 -13.28 11.17
C GLU A 401 -20.67 -14.33 10.05
N PRO A 402 -19.45 -14.68 9.60
CA PRO A 402 -19.22 -15.39 8.33
C PRO A 402 -19.89 -16.78 8.29
N ALA A 403 -20.16 -17.38 9.45
CA ALA A 403 -20.84 -18.67 9.55
C ALA A 403 -22.32 -18.59 9.17
N THR A 404 -23.02 -17.49 9.50
CA THR A 404 -24.48 -17.39 9.43
C THR A 404 -24.98 -16.31 8.47
N SER A 405 -24.15 -15.30 8.16
CA SER A 405 -24.54 -14.20 7.30
C SER A 405 -24.95 -14.67 5.90
N THR A 406 -25.97 -14.03 5.33
CA THR A 406 -26.38 -14.17 3.93
C THR A 406 -25.94 -12.97 3.08
N GLN A 407 -25.45 -11.91 3.72
CA GLN A 407 -24.95 -10.70 3.07
C GLN A 407 -23.42 -10.75 3.02
N HIS A 408 -22.88 -10.66 1.80
CA HIS A 408 -21.44 -10.62 1.59
C HIS A 408 -20.94 -9.18 1.81
N THR A 409 -19.71 -9.05 2.30
CA THR A 409 -19.02 -7.78 2.56
C THR A 409 -18.26 -7.26 1.34
N SER A 410 -17.98 -8.13 0.37
CA SER A 410 -17.44 -7.76 -0.94
C SER A 410 -17.81 -8.80 -1.99
N GLU A 411 -18.04 -8.36 -3.23
CA GLU A 411 -18.16 -9.23 -4.40
C GLU A 411 -17.08 -8.85 -5.41
N THR A 412 -16.31 -9.83 -5.87
CA THR A 412 -15.37 -9.66 -6.97
C THR A 412 -15.86 -10.45 -8.17
N ILE A 413 -15.94 -9.80 -9.33
CA ILE A 413 -16.29 -10.41 -10.60
C ILE A 413 -15.09 -10.34 -11.53
N THR A 414 -14.58 -11.50 -11.95
CA THR A 414 -13.48 -11.61 -12.91
C THR A 414 -13.96 -12.21 -14.21
N TYR A 415 -13.64 -11.57 -15.34
CA TYR A 415 -13.97 -12.06 -16.68
C TYR A 415 -12.94 -11.63 -17.72
N LYS A 416 -13.02 -12.21 -18.93
CA LYS A 416 -12.22 -11.81 -20.08
C LYS A 416 -13.08 -11.07 -21.09
N GLU A 417 -12.53 -10.03 -21.69
CA GLU A 417 -13.13 -9.33 -22.83
C GLU A 417 -12.11 -9.03 -23.93
N LYS A 418 -12.61 -8.83 -25.15
CA LYS A 418 -11.78 -8.51 -26.31
C LYS A 418 -11.58 -6.99 -26.39
N PHE A 419 -10.35 -6.56 -26.64
CA PHE A 419 -9.99 -5.15 -26.83
C PHE A 419 -8.79 -5.05 -27.76
N ASN A 420 -8.84 -4.23 -28.83
CA ASN A 420 -7.73 -3.98 -29.78
C ASN A 420 -6.82 -5.20 -30.06
N ASN A 421 -7.34 -6.22 -30.73
CA ASN A 421 -6.62 -7.45 -31.07
C ASN A 421 -5.96 -8.20 -29.89
N THR A 422 -6.30 -7.91 -28.63
CA THR A 422 -5.83 -8.63 -27.43
C THR A 422 -6.99 -8.91 -26.44
N PHE A 423 -6.71 -9.68 -25.39
CA PHE A 423 -7.68 -9.96 -24.31
C PHE A 423 -7.35 -9.18 -23.04
N LYS A 424 -8.35 -8.51 -22.48
CA LYS A 424 -8.30 -7.91 -21.14
C LYS A 424 -8.91 -8.87 -20.12
N ILE A 425 -8.16 -9.19 -19.07
CA ILE A 425 -8.72 -9.73 -17.83
C ILE A 425 -9.23 -8.54 -17.03
N VAL A 426 -10.54 -8.51 -16.82
CA VAL A 426 -11.22 -7.47 -16.03
C VAL A 426 -11.58 -8.05 -14.67
N THR A 427 -11.12 -7.39 -13.61
CA THR A 427 -11.48 -7.69 -12.22
C THR A 427 -12.22 -6.49 -11.66
N ALA A 428 -13.52 -6.64 -11.44
CA ALA A 428 -14.41 -5.62 -10.91
C ALA A 428 -14.75 -5.94 -9.45
N ILE A 429 -14.53 -4.99 -8.54
CA ILE A 429 -14.77 -5.13 -7.10
C ILE A 429 -16.00 -4.31 -6.73
N TYR A 430 -16.95 -4.94 -6.04
CA TYR A 430 -18.19 -4.35 -5.55
C TYR A 430 -18.21 -4.38 -4.03
N ASP A 431 -18.75 -3.30 -3.46
CA ASP A 431 -19.15 -3.22 -2.06
C ASP A 431 -20.68 -3.24 -2.00
N PRO A 432 -21.31 -4.34 -1.56
CA PRO A 432 -22.76 -4.52 -1.57
C PRO A 432 -23.53 -3.51 -0.72
N PHE A 433 -22.87 -2.87 0.26
CA PHE A 433 -23.47 -1.86 1.11
C PHE A 433 -23.50 -0.47 0.45
N ILE A 434 -22.76 -0.30 -0.65
CA ILE A 434 -22.65 0.95 -1.41
C ILE A 434 -23.29 0.81 -2.79
N SER A 435 -23.05 -0.30 -3.49
CA SER A 435 -23.47 -0.51 -4.88
C SER A 435 -23.49 -1.99 -5.25
N LEU A 436 -24.61 -2.45 -5.80
CA LEU A 436 -24.74 -3.81 -6.37
C LEU A 436 -24.55 -3.84 -7.89
N THR A 437 -24.58 -2.69 -8.57
CA THR A 437 -24.60 -2.62 -10.03
C THR A 437 -23.30 -2.08 -10.61
N ASP A 438 -22.67 -1.13 -9.93
CA ASP A 438 -21.44 -0.51 -10.39
C ASP A 438 -20.28 -0.87 -9.46
N PRO A 439 -19.12 -1.25 -10.02
CA PRO A 439 -17.95 -1.57 -9.21
C PRO A 439 -17.35 -0.31 -8.60
N ILE A 440 -16.86 -0.43 -7.37
CA ILE A 440 -16.13 0.64 -6.66
C ILE A 440 -14.69 0.78 -7.18
N ALA A 441 -14.14 -0.31 -7.71
CA ALA A 441 -12.83 -0.35 -8.35
C ALA A 441 -12.83 -1.40 -9.47
N THR A 442 -12.17 -1.10 -10.58
CA THR A 442 -11.96 -2.04 -11.68
C THR A 442 -10.48 -2.08 -12.04
N GLN A 443 -9.91 -3.27 -12.13
CA GLN A 443 -8.57 -3.47 -12.68
C GLN A 443 -8.68 -4.20 -14.01
N LYS A 444 -7.98 -3.71 -15.03
CA LYS A 444 -7.84 -4.39 -16.33
C LYS A 444 -6.38 -4.76 -16.54
N THR A 445 -6.11 -6.03 -16.80
CA THR A 445 -4.76 -6.54 -17.09
C THR A 445 -4.73 -7.18 -18.48
N TYR A 446 -3.75 -6.81 -19.30
CA TYR A 446 -3.56 -7.33 -20.65
C TYR A 446 -2.11 -7.20 -21.12
N TYR A 447 -1.82 -7.77 -22.28
CA TYR A 447 -0.55 -7.60 -22.97
C TYR A 447 -0.78 -6.79 -24.24
N ASP A 448 0.12 -5.88 -24.55
CA ASP A 448 0.08 -5.10 -25.80
C ASP A 448 1.50 -4.84 -26.31
N ASN A 449 1.62 -4.57 -27.61
CA ASN A 449 2.87 -4.11 -28.21
C ASN A 449 2.90 -2.57 -28.15
N ALA A 450 3.43 -2.04 -27.05
CA ALA A 450 3.43 -0.60 -26.78
C ALA A 450 4.81 0.01 -27.01
N ALA A 451 4.83 1.28 -27.42
CA ALA A 451 6.04 2.10 -27.35
C ALA A 451 6.25 2.49 -25.88
N THR A 452 7.39 2.11 -25.30
CA THR A 452 7.78 2.49 -23.94
C THR A 452 8.64 3.75 -24.00
N THR A 453 8.50 4.67 -23.04
CA THR A 453 9.10 6.01 -23.09
C THR A 453 10.62 6.00 -22.94
N SER A 454 11.15 4.96 -22.30
CA SER A 454 12.51 4.97 -21.77
C SER A 454 13.63 4.52 -22.73
N GLN A 455 13.36 4.32 -24.03
CA GLN A 455 14.35 4.24 -25.12
C GLN A 455 13.74 4.69 -26.45
N SER A 456 14.54 5.25 -27.36
CA SER A 456 14.14 5.62 -28.72
C SER A 456 13.49 4.45 -29.49
N LYS A 457 12.17 4.33 -29.40
CA LYS A 457 11.27 3.49 -30.21
C LYS A 457 11.80 2.11 -30.65
N PRO A 458 11.79 1.11 -29.76
CA PRO A 458 11.30 -0.20 -30.14
C PRO A 458 9.95 -0.47 -29.47
N TYR A 459 8.94 -0.76 -30.29
CA TYR A 459 7.72 -1.39 -29.79
C TYR A 459 8.10 -2.71 -29.12
N ARG A 460 7.66 -2.92 -27.88
CA ARG A 460 7.92 -4.16 -27.13
C ARG A 460 6.62 -4.66 -26.51
N VAL A 461 6.57 -5.97 -26.22
CA VAL A 461 5.44 -6.55 -25.52
C VAL A 461 5.51 -6.16 -24.05
N VAL A 462 4.44 -5.51 -23.57
CA VAL A 462 4.32 -4.97 -22.22
C VAL A 462 3.08 -5.57 -21.56
N LYS A 463 3.20 -5.98 -20.30
CA LYS A 463 2.02 -6.25 -19.46
C LYS A 463 1.49 -4.91 -18.95
N ILE A 464 0.28 -4.57 -19.35
CA ILE A 464 -0.40 -3.34 -18.97
C ILE A 464 -1.41 -3.64 -17.86
N VAL A 465 -1.31 -2.90 -16.76
CA VAL A 465 -2.27 -2.93 -15.64
C VAL A 465 -2.93 -1.56 -15.51
N GLU A 466 -4.18 -1.46 -15.90
CA GLU A 466 -5.00 -0.25 -15.76
C GLU A 466 -5.88 -0.36 -14.51
N ASN A 467 -5.79 0.62 -13.61
CA ASN A 467 -6.64 0.72 -12.43
C ASN A 467 -7.65 1.85 -12.65
N TYR A 468 -8.93 1.58 -12.39
CA TYR A 468 -10.04 2.51 -12.52
C TYR A 468 -10.78 2.60 -11.18
N GLU A 469 -11.23 3.80 -10.85
CA GLU A 469 -12.13 4.04 -9.71
C GLU A 469 -13.53 4.39 -10.18
N PHE A 470 -14.51 4.24 -9.29
CA PHE A 470 -15.90 4.51 -9.62
C PHE A 470 -16.12 5.95 -10.12
N GLY A 471 -16.85 6.08 -11.23
CA GLY A 471 -17.21 7.38 -11.83
C GLY A 471 -16.13 7.97 -12.75
N ILE A 472 -14.97 7.33 -12.87
CA ILE A 472 -13.86 7.77 -13.71
C ILE A 472 -13.71 6.82 -14.90
N SER A 473 -13.90 7.34 -16.12
CA SER A 473 -13.81 6.54 -17.35
C SER A 473 -12.38 6.23 -17.78
N ASP A 474 -11.43 7.09 -17.39
CA ASP A 474 -10.01 6.93 -17.66
C ASP A 474 -9.32 6.21 -16.50
N PRO A 475 -8.24 5.44 -16.75
CA PRO A 475 -7.54 4.75 -15.67
C PRO A 475 -6.78 5.75 -14.79
N VAL A 476 -7.01 5.70 -13.48
CA VAL A 476 -6.35 6.54 -12.47
C VAL A 476 -4.86 6.23 -12.34
N LEU A 477 -4.44 5.02 -12.71
CA LEU A 477 -3.05 4.59 -12.80
C LEU A 477 -2.94 3.46 -13.83
N THR A 478 -1.97 3.59 -14.73
CA THR A 478 -1.60 2.54 -15.69
C THR A 478 -0.15 2.15 -15.48
N GLN A 479 0.10 0.85 -15.31
CA GLN A 479 1.45 0.33 -15.12
C GLN A 479 1.89 -0.45 -16.35
N TYR A 480 3.04 -0.11 -16.89
CA TYR A 480 3.70 -0.85 -17.96
C TYR A 480 4.81 -1.70 -17.36
N VAL A 481 4.64 -3.02 -17.38
CA VAL A 481 5.61 -3.98 -16.84
C VAL A 481 6.24 -4.77 -17.99
N TYR A 482 7.55 -4.65 -18.14
CA TYR A 482 8.30 -5.35 -19.18
C TYR A 482 9.73 -5.64 -18.72
N PHE A 483 10.50 -6.40 -19.50
CA PHE A 483 11.91 -6.66 -19.21
C PHE A 483 12.80 -5.93 -20.20
N ASP A 484 13.95 -5.44 -19.72
CA ASP A 484 14.89 -4.68 -20.55
C ASP A 484 16.34 -4.82 -20.08
N ASN A 485 17.28 -4.52 -20.97
CA ASN A 485 18.69 -4.36 -20.61
C ASN A 485 18.97 -2.90 -20.24
N ARG A 486 19.31 -2.64 -18.98
CA ARG A 486 19.54 -1.30 -18.43
C ARG A 486 20.90 -1.22 -17.76
N VAL A 487 21.53 -0.05 -17.86
CA VAL A 487 22.71 0.27 -17.03
C VAL A 487 22.20 0.68 -15.64
N THR A 488 22.38 -0.20 -14.68
CA THR A 488 22.11 0.03 -13.25
C THR A 488 23.38 0.53 -12.57
N GLN A 489 23.32 0.91 -11.29
CA GLN A 489 24.54 1.28 -10.56
C GLN A 489 25.58 0.14 -10.54
N SER A 490 25.12 -1.09 -10.63
CA SER A 490 25.94 -2.30 -10.66
C SER A 490 26.34 -2.75 -12.08
N GLY A 491 26.19 -1.87 -13.08
CA GLY A 491 26.52 -2.11 -14.48
C GLY A 491 25.34 -2.51 -15.34
N ALA A 492 25.61 -2.92 -16.59
CA ALA A 492 24.57 -3.37 -17.50
C ALA A 492 23.92 -4.67 -16.99
N LYS A 493 22.62 -4.62 -16.70
CA LYS A 493 21.82 -5.74 -16.20
C LYS A 493 20.49 -5.82 -16.90
N LYS A 494 19.96 -7.03 -16.93
CA LYS A 494 18.57 -7.24 -17.29
C LYS A 494 17.70 -6.94 -16.08
N VAL A 495 16.70 -6.10 -16.25
CA VAL A 495 15.80 -5.64 -15.18
C VAL A 495 14.36 -5.80 -15.62
N MET A 496 13.47 -6.08 -14.67
CA MET A 496 12.05 -5.82 -14.84
C MET A 496 11.84 -4.31 -14.67
N VAL A 497 11.34 -3.66 -15.71
CA VAL A 497 10.98 -2.24 -15.72
C VAL A 497 9.49 -2.13 -15.40
N ILE A 498 9.16 -1.27 -14.45
CA ILE A 498 7.78 -0.89 -14.13
C ILE A 498 7.67 0.62 -14.35
N GLU A 499 6.94 1.05 -15.38
CA GLU A 499 6.63 2.47 -15.60
C GLU A 499 5.23 2.74 -15.01
N ASN A 500 5.15 3.67 -14.06
CA ASN A 500 3.87 4.13 -13.49
C ASN A 500 3.40 5.35 -14.28
N ILE A 501 2.25 5.24 -14.93
CA ILE A 501 1.71 6.22 -15.85
C ILE A 501 0.35 6.71 -15.36
N LEU A 502 0.22 8.02 -15.20
CA LEU A 502 -1.05 8.69 -14.96
C LEU A 502 -1.66 9.07 -16.31
N ASN A 503 -2.81 8.48 -16.65
CA ASN A 503 -3.46 8.66 -17.95
C ASN A 503 -4.59 9.69 -17.81
N LEU A 504 -4.49 10.82 -18.52
CA LEU A 504 -5.52 11.87 -18.47
C LEU A 504 -5.75 12.48 -19.84
N ALA A 505 -7.01 12.43 -20.30
CA ALA A 505 -7.50 13.14 -21.49
C ALA A 505 -6.62 12.99 -22.76
N GLY A 506 -5.95 11.83 -22.93
CA GLY A 506 -5.09 11.53 -24.08
C GLY A 506 -3.61 11.90 -23.93
N SER A 507 -3.19 12.46 -22.80
CA SER A 507 -1.78 12.61 -22.42
C SER A 507 -1.39 11.58 -21.36
N ASN A 508 -0.36 10.78 -21.65
CA ASN A 508 0.22 9.83 -20.72
C ASN A 508 1.34 10.52 -19.97
N PHE A 509 1.32 10.46 -18.64
CA PHE A 509 2.33 11.08 -17.81
C PHE A 509 3.09 10.04 -16.99
N VAL A 510 4.41 9.93 -17.15
CA VAL A 510 5.23 8.93 -16.42
C VAL A 510 5.63 9.49 -15.05
N GLU A 511 4.98 9.03 -14.00
CA GLU A 511 5.24 9.43 -12.61
C GLU A 511 6.58 8.90 -12.09
N SER A 512 6.88 7.63 -12.37
CA SER A 512 8.12 6.98 -11.94
C SER A 512 8.43 5.75 -12.78
N VAL A 513 9.71 5.39 -12.83
CA VAL A 513 10.19 4.15 -13.44
C VAL A 513 10.99 3.36 -12.41
N GLN A 514 10.62 2.11 -12.18
CA GLN A 514 11.33 1.21 -11.27
C GLN A 514 12.09 0.14 -12.05
N TYR A 515 13.36 -0.08 -11.70
CA TYR A 515 14.16 -1.20 -12.19
C TYR A 515 14.29 -2.25 -11.07
N VAL A 516 13.67 -3.41 -11.28
CA VAL A 516 13.70 -4.52 -10.33
C VAL A 516 14.55 -5.65 -10.89
N TYR A 517 15.57 -6.08 -10.16
CA TYR A 517 16.45 -7.18 -10.57
C TYR A 517 17.02 -7.93 -9.37
N HIS A 518 17.59 -9.10 -9.63
CA HIS A 518 18.29 -9.88 -8.60
C HIS A 518 19.81 -9.86 -8.86
N GLN A 519 20.59 -9.86 -7.78
CA GLN A 519 22.05 -10.00 -7.85
C GLN A 519 22.60 -10.77 -6.67
N ALA A 520 23.73 -11.45 -6.89
CA ALA A 520 24.50 -12.09 -5.84
C ALA A 520 25.35 -11.03 -5.10
N GLU A 521 25.15 -10.87 -3.80
CA GLU A 521 26.01 -10.08 -2.91
C GLU A 521 26.35 -10.92 -1.69
N ASN A 522 27.64 -11.10 -1.38
CA ASN A 522 28.10 -11.87 -0.21
C ASN A 522 27.44 -13.26 -0.08
N SER A 523 27.35 -13.99 -1.20
CA SER A 523 26.68 -15.30 -1.32
C SER A 523 25.17 -15.31 -1.07
N LYS A 524 24.51 -14.15 -1.01
CA LYS A 524 23.05 -14.00 -0.86
C LYS A 524 22.42 -13.49 -2.14
N LEU A 525 21.23 -14.02 -2.48
CA LEU A 525 20.43 -13.44 -3.55
C LEU A 525 19.72 -12.19 -3.00
N THR A 526 20.10 -11.04 -3.54
CA THR A 526 19.54 -9.75 -3.18
C THR A 526 18.64 -9.27 -4.30
N LYS A 527 17.37 -9.05 -3.98
CA LYS A 527 16.44 -8.31 -4.84
C LYS A 527 16.75 -6.83 -4.69
N VAL A 528 16.99 -6.15 -5.80
CA VAL A 528 17.26 -4.72 -5.88
C VAL A 528 16.13 -4.04 -6.63
N THR A 529 15.60 -2.97 -6.06
CA THR A 529 14.64 -2.06 -6.68
C THR A 529 15.28 -0.68 -6.76
N GLU A 530 15.60 -0.19 -7.96
CA GLU A 530 15.98 1.20 -8.19
C GLU A 530 14.74 1.99 -8.59
N THR A 531 14.38 3.05 -7.85
CA THR A 531 13.33 3.99 -8.24
C THR A 531 13.95 5.17 -8.95
N ARG A 532 13.43 5.52 -10.13
CA ARG A 532 13.86 6.66 -10.94
C ARG A 532 12.71 7.63 -11.19
N MET A 533 13.04 8.91 -11.22
CA MET A 533 12.13 10.01 -11.55
C MET A 533 12.81 10.98 -12.51
N GLY A 534 12.03 11.78 -13.25
CA GLY A 534 12.51 12.74 -14.22
C GLY A 534 11.55 12.91 -15.40
N ASP A 535 11.94 13.73 -16.38
CA ASP A 535 11.26 13.80 -17.67
C ASP A 535 11.72 12.62 -18.54
N PHE A 536 10.88 11.62 -18.76
CA PHE A 536 11.26 10.42 -19.53
C PHE A 536 11.06 10.60 -21.05
N ASP A 537 10.46 11.72 -21.49
CA ASP A 537 10.07 11.94 -22.89
C ASP A 537 11.09 12.79 -23.68
N ASN A 538 11.97 13.52 -22.98
CA ASN A 538 13.02 14.32 -23.59
C ASN A 538 14.38 13.59 -23.51
N GLN A 539 15.09 13.45 -24.64
CA GLN A 539 16.40 12.77 -24.69
C GLN A 539 17.52 13.55 -23.98
N ASP A 540 17.31 14.84 -23.73
CA ASP A 540 18.23 15.73 -23.04
C ASP A 540 17.86 15.93 -21.54
N SER A 541 17.10 15.01 -20.95
CA SER A 541 16.50 15.19 -19.62
C SER A 541 17.30 14.63 -18.43
N ASP A 542 17.07 15.27 -17.27
CA ASP A 542 17.48 14.83 -15.93
C ASP A 542 16.63 13.64 -15.44
N THR A 543 16.86 12.43 -15.98
CA THR A 543 16.41 11.21 -15.29
C THR A 543 17.47 10.79 -14.28
N PHE A 544 17.07 10.59 -13.03
CA PHE A 544 17.99 10.16 -11.96
C PHE A 544 17.34 9.12 -11.06
N THR A 545 18.19 8.28 -10.48
CA THR A 545 17.78 7.38 -9.39
C THR A 545 17.50 8.23 -8.17
N THR A 546 16.39 7.99 -7.47
CA THR A 546 16.04 8.64 -6.21
C THR A 546 16.34 7.73 -5.02
N GLN A 547 16.07 6.43 -5.17
CA GLN A 547 16.17 5.46 -4.10
C GLN A 547 16.59 4.10 -4.63
N ILE A 548 17.31 3.34 -3.81
CA ILE A 548 17.62 1.92 -4.02
C ILE A 548 17.19 1.13 -2.80
N GLN A 549 16.35 0.12 -3.01
CA GLN A 549 15.99 -0.83 -1.96
C GLN A 549 16.64 -2.19 -2.26
N LYS A 550 17.31 -2.77 -1.28
CA LYS A 550 17.91 -4.11 -1.33
C LYS A 550 17.24 -5.02 -0.33
N GLU A 551 16.61 -6.09 -0.80
CA GLU A 551 15.93 -7.08 0.03
C GLU A 551 16.61 -8.45 -0.10
N TYR A 552 16.93 -9.10 1.02
CA TYR A 552 17.49 -10.46 1.04
C TYR A 552 17.07 -11.20 2.31
N TRP A 553 17.25 -12.52 2.33
CA TRP A 553 17.05 -13.35 3.53
C TRP A 553 18.38 -13.59 4.24
N ASP A 554 18.34 -13.65 5.58
CA ASP A 554 19.50 -13.87 6.44
C ASP A 554 19.15 -14.81 7.61
N ASN A 555 20.18 -15.34 8.26
CA ASN A 555 20.07 -16.07 9.52
C ASN A 555 20.71 -15.25 10.65
N VAL A 556 19.88 -14.69 11.52
CA VAL A 556 20.33 -13.89 12.67
C VAL A 556 19.89 -14.59 13.95
N ASN A 557 20.84 -15.01 14.78
CA ASN A 557 20.58 -15.70 16.05
C ASN A 557 19.64 -16.92 15.92
N GLY A 558 19.75 -17.68 14.83
CA GLY A 558 18.92 -18.87 14.58
C GLY A 558 17.50 -18.57 14.09
N LYS A 559 17.24 -17.33 13.66
CA LYS A 559 15.97 -16.89 13.07
C LYS A 559 16.17 -16.58 11.58
N SER A 560 15.20 -16.96 10.76
CA SER A 560 15.13 -16.55 9.35
C SER A 560 14.58 -15.12 9.31
N VAL A 561 15.41 -14.19 8.87
CA VAL A 561 15.13 -12.76 8.87
C VAL A 561 15.11 -12.28 7.42
N LYS A 562 14.02 -11.62 7.00
CA LYS A 562 14.03 -10.83 5.77
C LYS A 562 14.64 -9.47 6.11
N VAL A 563 15.74 -9.13 5.45
CA VAL A 563 16.45 -7.86 5.61
C VAL A 563 16.07 -6.94 4.46
N SER A 564 15.64 -5.71 4.76
CA SER A 564 15.38 -4.65 3.79
C SER A 564 16.31 -3.47 4.08
N LYS A 565 17.18 -3.11 3.14
CA LYS A 565 18.08 -1.96 3.23
C LYS A 565 17.65 -0.90 2.23
N VAL A 566 17.48 0.33 2.68
CA VAL A 566 17.10 1.46 1.85
C VAL A 566 18.29 2.41 1.73
N TYR A 567 18.63 2.79 0.51
CA TYR A 567 19.68 3.74 0.17
C TYR A 567 19.03 4.91 -0.57
N GLU A 568 19.46 6.13 -0.26
CA GLU A 568 19.19 7.28 -1.13
C GLU A 568 20.24 7.36 -2.23
N ALA A 569 19.88 7.93 -3.36
CA ALA A 569 20.78 8.04 -4.49
C ALA A 569 22.01 8.90 -4.17
N GLY A 570 23.19 8.39 -4.54
CA GLY A 570 24.48 9.01 -4.22
C GLY A 570 25.11 8.50 -2.92
N LEU A 571 24.42 7.68 -2.13
CA LEU A 571 24.96 7.09 -0.89
C LEU A 571 25.28 5.60 -1.06
N ASP A 572 26.51 5.22 -0.69
CA ASP A 572 26.95 3.81 -0.68
C ASP A 572 26.54 3.05 0.59
N THR A 573 25.98 3.76 1.58
CA THR A 573 25.60 3.22 2.88
C THR A 573 24.08 3.38 3.07
N PRO A 574 23.36 2.36 3.57
CA PRO A 574 21.90 2.44 3.65
C PRO A 574 21.46 3.48 4.68
N ILE A 575 20.45 4.29 4.38
CA ILE A 575 19.89 5.22 5.36
C ILE A 575 19.03 4.51 6.41
N SER A 576 18.47 3.34 6.07
CA SER A 576 17.65 2.52 6.96
C SER A 576 17.82 1.03 6.65
N THR A 577 17.83 0.21 7.70
CA THR A 577 17.82 -1.25 7.61
C THR A 577 16.68 -1.80 8.47
N GLN A 578 15.84 -2.65 7.91
CA GLN A 578 14.74 -3.29 8.62
C GLN A 578 14.91 -4.81 8.62
N TYR A 579 14.79 -5.40 9.80
CA TYR A 579 14.78 -6.85 10.00
C TYR A 579 13.37 -7.31 10.30
N TYR A 580 12.82 -8.12 9.41
CA TYR A 580 11.51 -8.72 9.54
C TYR A 580 11.66 -10.20 9.88
N TYR A 581 11.15 -10.59 11.03
CA TYR A 581 11.13 -11.99 11.41
C TYR A 581 9.89 -12.32 12.22
N LYS A 582 9.59 -13.62 12.30
CA LYS A 582 8.54 -14.12 13.17
C LYS A 582 9.17 -14.79 14.38
N GLU A 583 8.54 -14.65 15.53
CA GLU A 583 8.92 -15.38 16.74
C GLU A 583 7.70 -15.85 17.54
N LYS A 584 7.95 -16.70 18.53
CA LYS A 584 6.91 -17.21 19.43
C LYS A 584 6.60 -16.17 20.51
N GLY A 585 5.36 -15.69 20.56
CA GLY A 585 4.82 -14.85 21.64
C GLY A 585 3.90 -15.62 22.59
N GLN A 586 3.58 -15.00 23.73
CA GLN A 586 2.54 -15.44 24.67
C GLN A 586 1.52 -14.32 24.84
N ARG A 587 0.22 -14.61 24.70
CA ARG A 587 -0.83 -13.67 25.11
C ARG A 587 -2.05 -14.43 25.62
N ASN A 588 -2.61 -13.98 26.74
CA ASN A 588 -3.73 -14.63 27.44
C ASN A 588 -3.51 -16.14 27.65
N GLY A 589 -2.27 -16.54 27.96
CA GLY A 589 -1.87 -17.93 28.19
C GLY A 589 -1.79 -18.82 26.95
N ARG A 590 -1.79 -18.24 25.73
CA ARG A 590 -1.70 -18.98 24.46
C ARG A 590 -0.47 -18.56 23.65
N ASP A 591 0.11 -19.55 22.98
CA ASP A 591 1.15 -19.36 21.98
C ASP A 591 0.58 -18.63 20.75
N VAL A 592 1.17 -17.50 20.39
CA VAL A 592 0.81 -16.74 19.19
C VAL A 592 2.04 -16.49 18.33
N ALA A 593 1.86 -16.44 17.01
CA ALA A 593 2.91 -16.03 16.09
C ALA A 593 3.02 -14.49 16.13
N LEU A 594 4.19 -14.01 16.54
CA LEU A 594 4.49 -12.59 16.63
C LEU A 594 5.35 -12.20 15.42
N THR A 595 4.92 -11.19 14.67
CA THR A 595 5.77 -10.56 13.65
C THR A 595 6.52 -9.41 14.30
N VAL A 596 7.85 -9.43 14.21
CA VAL A 596 8.73 -8.40 14.75
C VAL A 596 9.40 -7.68 13.59
N VAL A 597 9.34 -6.35 13.63
CA VAL A 597 10.06 -5.46 12.72
C VAL A 597 11.01 -4.61 13.55
N GLU A 598 12.30 -4.89 13.43
CA GLU A 598 13.36 -4.08 14.03
C GLU A 598 13.90 -3.12 12.97
N SER A 599 13.80 -1.82 13.21
CA SER A 599 14.33 -0.81 12.30
C SER A 599 15.62 -0.25 12.87
N TYR A 600 16.65 -0.16 12.04
CA TYR A 600 17.99 0.35 12.34
C TYR A 600 18.29 1.54 11.42
N GLU A 601 19.10 2.46 11.90
CA GLU A 601 19.74 3.50 11.10
C GLU A 601 21.25 3.28 11.05
N THR A 602 21.88 3.78 9.99
CA THR A 602 23.32 3.60 9.80
C THR A 602 24.13 4.25 10.92
N GLY A 603 25.16 3.53 11.36
CA GLY A 603 26.01 3.94 12.48
C GLY A 603 25.52 3.45 13.85
N LEU A 604 24.34 2.83 13.94
CA LEU A 604 23.78 2.30 15.18
C LEU A 604 23.89 0.76 15.24
N ASP A 605 24.29 0.23 16.40
CA ASP A 605 24.44 -1.22 16.67
C ASP A 605 23.18 -1.85 17.30
N ARG A 606 22.14 -1.05 17.51
CA ARG A 606 20.84 -1.46 18.06
C ARG A 606 19.69 -0.88 17.22
N PRO A 607 18.51 -1.53 17.22
CA PRO A 607 17.36 -0.96 16.52
C PRO A 607 16.99 0.40 17.15
N ILE A 608 16.35 1.29 16.40
CA ILE A 608 15.77 2.54 16.90
C ILE A 608 14.30 2.37 17.26
N SER A 609 13.63 1.41 16.63
CA SER A 609 12.25 1.06 16.91
C SER A 609 12.03 -0.43 16.70
N VAL A 610 11.27 -1.04 17.60
CA VAL A 610 10.82 -2.43 17.47
C VAL A 610 9.30 -2.42 17.44
N GLN A 611 8.72 -2.87 16.33
CA GLN A 611 7.29 -3.09 16.22
C GLN A 611 6.99 -4.57 16.38
N LYS A 612 6.05 -4.89 17.27
CA LYS A 612 5.55 -6.23 17.50
C LYS A 612 4.09 -6.29 17.10
N THR A 613 3.74 -7.18 16.18
CA THR A 613 2.37 -7.38 15.69
C THR A 613 1.91 -8.82 15.87
N TRP A 614 0.75 -9.02 16.47
CA TRP A 614 0.09 -10.33 16.56
C TRP A 614 -1.43 -10.16 16.45
N LYS A 615 -2.13 -11.28 16.27
CA LYS A 615 -3.60 -11.33 16.24
C LYS A 615 -4.14 -11.91 17.54
N ASN A 616 -5.35 -11.54 17.93
CA ASN A 616 -6.11 -12.13 19.04
C ASN A 616 -7.62 -12.01 18.75
N ILE A 617 -8.46 -12.62 19.59
CA ILE A 617 -9.92 -12.46 19.56
C ILE A 617 -10.34 -11.51 20.68
N GLU A 618 -11.10 -10.48 20.32
CA GLU A 618 -11.80 -9.58 21.25
C GLU A 618 -13.26 -9.46 20.83
N ASP A 619 -14.21 -9.57 21.77
CA ASP A 619 -15.64 -9.35 21.54
C ASP A 619 -16.22 -10.00 20.26
N ASN A 620 -15.76 -11.23 19.94
CA ASN A 620 -16.11 -11.98 18.72
C ASN A 620 -15.61 -11.37 17.39
N HIS A 621 -14.54 -10.58 17.41
CA HIS A 621 -13.85 -10.09 16.22
C HIS A 621 -12.36 -10.46 16.27
N LEU A 622 -11.77 -10.60 15.08
CA LEU A 622 -10.32 -10.72 14.96
C LEU A 622 -9.70 -9.33 15.08
N ALA A 623 -8.87 -9.14 16.10
CA ALA A 623 -8.13 -7.92 16.33
C ALA A 623 -6.63 -8.14 16.10
N ALA A 624 -6.00 -7.22 15.38
CA ALA A 624 -4.54 -7.12 15.25
C ALA A 624 -4.03 -6.11 16.28
N TYR A 625 -3.07 -6.52 17.09
CA TYR A 625 -2.47 -5.68 18.10
C TYR A 625 -1.06 -5.33 17.68
N ILE A 626 -0.71 -4.07 17.90
CA ILE A 626 0.56 -3.49 17.50
C ILE A 626 1.13 -2.80 18.73
N GLU A 627 2.28 -3.28 19.20
CA GLU A 627 3.07 -2.63 20.24
C GLU A 627 4.34 -2.06 19.59
N ASN A 628 4.58 -0.76 19.76
CA ASN A 628 5.81 -0.11 19.31
C ASN A 628 6.69 0.21 20.51
N TYR A 629 7.96 -0.13 20.42
CA TYR A 629 8.98 0.08 21.43
C TYR A 629 10.12 0.94 20.88
N GLU A 630 10.72 1.74 21.76
CA GLU A 630 12.07 2.28 21.56
C GLU A 630 13.09 1.39 22.27
N VAL A 631 14.34 1.40 21.80
CA VAL A 631 15.29 0.32 22.09
C VAL A 631 15.78 0.24 23.53
N ASP A 632 15.65 1.34 24.26
CA ASP A 632 16.03 1.54 25.64
C ASP A 632 14.84 1.37 26.60
N LEU A 633 13.64 1.13 26.08
CA LEU A 633 12.43 0.96 26.88
C LEU A 633 11.96 -0.50 26.90
N ALA A 634 11.86 -1.06 28.10
CA ALA A 634 11.26 -2.38 28.33
C ALA A 634 9.72 -2.38 28.13
N LYS A 635 9.12 -1.22 27.89
CA LYS A 635 7.67 -1.00 27.78
C LYS A 635 7.33 -0.35 26.44
N PRO A 636 6.15 -0.65 25.86
CA PRO A 636 5.75 -0.03 24.59
C PRO A 636 5.45 1.45 24.79
N ILE A 637 5.89 2.29 23.85
CA ILE A 637 5.58 3.72 23.79
C ILE A 637 4.20 3.98 23.18
N SER A 638 3.67 3.01 22.43
CA SER A 638 2.29 3.03 21.93
C SER A 638 1.76 1.61 21.79
N VAL A 639 0.47 1.46 22.09
CA VAL A 639 -0.30 0.23 21.85
C VAL A 639 -1.52 0.58 21.02
N GLN A 640 -1.65 -0.11 19.89
CA GLN A 640 -2.79 0.03 18.99
C GLN A 640 -3.47 -1.32 18.81
N VAL A 641 -4.80 -1.29 18.73
CA VAL A 641 -5.62 -2.46 18.41
C VAL A 641 -6.47 -2.11 17.19
N THR A 642 -6.36 -2.94 16.14
CA THR A 642 -7.06 -2.76 14.87
C THR A 642 -8.03 -3.91 14.66
N TRP A 643 -9.31 -3.62 14.38
CA TRP A 643 -10.31 -4.63 14.04
C TRP A 643 -11.23 -4.15 12.92
N LYS A 644 -11.99 -5.08 12.34
CA LYS A 644 -13.05 -4.78 11.37
C LYS A 644 -14.39 -5.30 11.87
N ALA A 645 -15.43 -4.48 11.74
CA ALA A 645 -16.80 -4.82 12.13
C ALA A 645 -17.84 -4.21 11.17
N LEU A 646 -19.07 -4.75 11.19
CA LEU A 646 -20.21 -4.14 10.52
C LEU A 646 -20.88 -3.15 11.47
N GLU A 647 -20.89 -1.87 11.12
CA GLU A 647 -21.58 -0.81 11.87
C GLU A 647 -22.50 -0.04 10.92
N ASN A 648 -23.75 0.21 11.30
CA ASN A 648 -24.71 0.97 10.49
C ASN A 648 -24.79 0.54 9.01
N ASN A 649 -24.79 -0.78 8.76
CA ASN A 649 -24.74 -1.38 7.41
C ASN A 649 -23.51 -0.98 6.57
N ARG A 650 -22.35 -0.78 7.20
CA ARG A 650 -21.07 -0.52 6.51
C ARG A 650 -19.94 -1.26 7.19
N ILE A 651 -18.93 -1.65 6.41
CA ILE A 651 -17.70 -2.24 6.97
C ILE A 651 -16.80 -1.12 7.48
N VAL A 652 -16.53 -1.14 8.78
CA VAL A 652 -15.68 -0.16 9.48
C VAL A 652 -14.41 -0.84 9.92
N THR A 653 -13.26 -0.24 9.59
CA THR A 653 -11.96 -0.60 10.17
C THR A 653 -11.69 0.37 11.33
N SER A 654 -11.58 -0.16 12.53
CA SER A 654 -11.39 0.62 13.75
C SER A 654 -9.96 0.43 14.26
N VAL A 655 -9.32 1.53 14.69
CA VAL A 655 -8.00 1.56 15.33
C VAL A 655 -8.15 2.26 16.67
N ALA A 656 -8.04 1.52 17.77
CA ALA A 656 -7.99 2.10 19.11
C ALA A 656 -6.54 2.29 19.56
N SER A 657 -6.21 3.49 20.04
CA SER A 657 -4.93 3.83 20.65
C SER A 657 -5.06 3.92 22.16
N TYR A 658 -4.20 3.19 22.87
CA TYR A 658 -4.22 3.11 24.32
C TYR A 658 -3.05 3.86 24.95
N TYR A 659 -3.34 4.63 25.98
CA TYR A 659 -2.33 5.19 26.88
C TYR A 659 -1.99 4.17 27.98
N TYR A 660 -0.69 4.04 28.25
CA TYR A 660 -0.14 3.10 29.21
C TYR A 660 0.30 3.85 30.47
N ASP A 661 -0.33 3.57 31.63
CA ASP A 661 -0.06 4.24 32.92
C ASP A 661 0.64 3.34 33.96
N GLY A 662 1.42 2.34 33.51
CA GLY A 662 2.39 1.65 34.37
C GLY A 662 1.89 0.69 35.46
N ILE A 663 0.59 0.53 35.74
CA ILE A 663 0.08 -0.45 36.71
C ILE A 663 -0.18 -1.81 36.03
N LEU A 664 0.79 -2.72 36.13
CA LEU A 664 0.65 -4.16 35.77
C LEU A 664 0.71 -5.01 37.03
N SER A 665 -0.34 -4.97 37.85
CA SER A 665 -0.65 -6.07 38.75
C SER A 665 -2.16 -6.33 38.76
N ASN A 666 -2.55 -7.34 37.96
CA ASN A 666 -3.86 -8.02 37.93
C ASN A 666 -4.91 -7.64 36.87
N LEU A 667 -4.55 -7.09 35.71
CA LEU A 667 -5.49 -7.01 34.59
C LEU A 667 -4.77 -7.39 33.29
N GLY A 668 -5.42 -8.20 32.44
CA GLY A 668 -4.89 -8.69 31.16
C GLY A 668 -4.63 -7.57 30.17
N ALA A 669 -4.42 -7.90 28.89
CA ALA A 669 -4.27 -6.92 27.81
C ALA A 669 -5.49 -5.98 27.59
N ASP A 670 -6.42 -5.90 28.54
CA ASP A 670 -7.80 -5.47 28.33
C ASP A 670 -8.12 -4.06 28.88
N LYS A 671 -7.25 -3.35 29.60
CA LYS A 671 -7.61 -2.02 30.17
C LYS A 671 -6.48 -0.99 30.29
N GLY A 672 -5.75 -0.73 29.20
CA GLY A 672 -5.15 0.60 29.04
C GLY A 672 -6.27 1.66 28.94
N ILE A 673 -5.99 2.93 29.22
CA ILE A 673 -6.98 3.99 28.98
C ILE A 673 -7.04 4.19 27.47
N MET A 674 -8.16 3.80 26.84
CA MET A 674 -8.38 4.09 25.42
C MET A 674 -8.47 5.61 25.28
N THR A 675 -7.54 6.19 24.52
CA THR A 675 -7.43 7.65 24.37
C THR A 675 -8.03 8.13 23.05
N GLU A 676 -7.85 7.35 22.00
CA GLU A 676 -8.32 7.69 20.66
C GLU A 676 -8.90 6.45 19.99
N LEU A 677 -9.99 6.63 19.26
CA LEU A 677 -10.57 5.63 18.38
C LEU A 677 -10.70 6.23 16.98
N GLN A 678 -10.01 5.67 16.00
CA GLN A 678 -10.17 6.03 14.59
C GLN A 678 -11.06 5.00 13.90
N LYS A 679 -12.07 5.44 13.16
CA LYS A 679 -12.97 4.59 12.38
C LYS A 679 -12.86 4.97 10.91
N THR A 680 -12.47 4.02 10.07
CA THR A 680 -12.37 4.22 8.62
C THR A 680 -13.41 3.36 7.88
N TYR A 681 -14.22 3.97 7.04
CA TYR A 681 -15.27 3.32 6.26
C TYR A 681 -15.51 4.02 4.92
N ARG A 682 -16.18 3.35 3.98
CA ARG A 682 -16.64 4.01 2.75
C ARG A 682 -18.02 4.61 2.97
N GLU A 683 -18.17 5.89 2.66
CA GLU A 683 -19.47 6.60 2.75
C GLU A 683 -20.20 6.56 1.40
N SER A 684 -19.45 6.58 0.29
CA SER A 684 -19.98 6.48 -1.07
C SER A 684 -19.02 5.66 -1.96
N LYS A 685 -19.38 5.48 -3.24
CA LYS A 685 -18.65 4.63 -4.18
C LYS A 685 -17.18 5.03 -4.37
N ASN A 686 -16.85 6.32 -4.33
CA ASN A 686 -15.51 6.87 -4.54
C ASN A 686 -14.91 7.57 -3.30
N MET A 687 -15.55 7.47 -2.13
CA MET A 687 -15.15 8.24 -0.94
C MET A 687 -14.90 7.36 0.29
N SER A 688 -13.70 7.48 0.84
CA SER A 688 -13.32 6.94 2.15
C SER A 688 -13.43 8.03 3.21
N VAL A 689 -13.98 7.69 4.36
CA VAL A 689 -14.12 8.58 5.51
C VAL A 689 -13.37 7.99 6.69
N THR A 690 -12.56 8.81 7.35
CA THR A 690 -11.89 8.48 8.61
C THR A 690 -12.37 9.43 9.69
N GLU A 691 -13.01 8.90 10.71
CA GLU A 691 -13.49 9.64 11.88
C GLU A 691 -12.58 9.34 13.08
N THR A 692 -12.03 10.37 13.70
CA THR A 692 -11.23 10.27 14.91
C THR A 692 -12.05 10.71 16.10
N TYR A 693 -12.15 9.86 17.13
CA TYR A 693 -12.87 10.11 18.37
C TYR A 693 -11.87 10.21 19.52
N ASP A 694 -12.03 11.23 20.36
CA ASP A 694 -11.37 11.30 21.66
C ASP A 694 -12.25 10.58 22.67
N MET A 695 -11.76 9.46 23.20
CA MET A 695 -12.54 8.56 24.05
C MET A 695 -12.64 9.04 25.50
N LEU A 696 -11.89 10.07 25.86
CA LEU A 696 -11.88 10.66 27.20
C LEU A 696 -12.81 11.85 27.35
N VAL A 697 -13.19 12.45 26.22
CA VAL A 697 -14.19 13.49 26.20
C VAL A 697 -15.55 12.82 25.97
N SER A 698 -16.58 13.17 26.76
CA SER A 698 -17.94 12.59 26.70
C SER A 698 -18.72 13.01 25.45
N THR A 699 -18.12 12.85 24.27
CA THR A 699 -18.70 13.21 22.98
C THR A 699 -19.25 11.99 22.26
N VAL A 700 -20.38 12.16 21.59
CA VAL A 700 -20.97 11.16 20.67
C VAL A 700 -20.47 11.39 19.23
N LYS A 701 -19.73 12.50 18.97
CA LYS A 701 -19.29 12.93 17.65
C LYS A 701 -17.76 12.81 17.50
N ALA A 702 -17.30 12.56 16.28
CA ALA A 702 -15.88 12.57 15.96
C ALA A 702 -15.27 13.97 16.17
N ILE A 703 -14.07 14.03 16.74
CA ILE A 703 -13.29 15.27 16.93
C ILE A 703 -12.62 15.74 15.64
N SER A 704 -12.45 14.83 14.67
CA SER A 704 -12.03 15.13 13.31
C SER A 704 -12.66 14.12 12.36
N THR A 705 -13.12 14.58 11.20
CA THR A 705 -13.57 13.73 10.10
C THR A 705 -12.78 14.09 8.86
N GLN A 706 -12.04 13.13 8.32
CA GLN A 706 -11.32 13.26 7.07
C GLN A 706 -12.06 12.50 5.97
N LYS A 707 -12.35 13.15 4.84
CA LYS A 707 -12.87 12.50 3.63
C LYS A 707 -11.80 12.50 2.55
N THR A 708 -11.53 11.34 1.97
CA THR A 708 -10.59 11.19 0.84
C THR A 708 -11.32 10.60 -0.36
N TYR A 709 -11.20 11.25 -1.51
CA TYR A 709 -11.78 10.78 -2.78
C TYR A 709 -10.97 11.29 -3.98
N TYR A 710 -11.25 10.73 -5.17
CA TYR A 710 -10.70 11.20 -6.43
C TYR A 710 -11.77 11.93 -7.24
N GLU A 711 -11.35 13.00 -7.94
CA GLU A 711 -12.19 13.82 -8.80
C GLU A 711 -11.43 14.24 -10.06
N ILE A 712 -12.16 14.37 -11.18
CA ILE A 712 -11.64 15.01 -12.39
C ILE A 712 -11.86 16.51 -12.26
N ILE A 713 -10.77 17.26 -12.10
CA ILE A 713 -10.78 18.72 -12.02
C ILE A 713 -10.44 19.33 -13.38
N THR A 714 -10.80 20.58 -13.56
CA THR A 714 -10.21 21.44 -14.60
C THR A 714 -9.26 22.39 -13.88
N THR A 715 -7.98 22.37 -14.24
CA THR A 715 -6.98 23.31 -13.70
C THR A 715 -7.28 24.72 -14.18
N THR A 716 -6.63 25.71 -13.58
CA THR A 716 -6.72 27.11 -14.01
C THR A 716 -6.40 27.27 -15.49
N GLU A 717 -5.43 26.53 -16.04
CA GLU A 717 -5.09 26.52 -17.47
C GLU A 717 -6.13 25.86 -18.41
N GLY A 718 -7.31 25.50 -17.90
CA GLY A 718 -8.34 24.78 -18.65
C GLY A 718 -8.00 23.32 -18.93
N LYS A 719 -6.95 22.76 -18.32
CA LYS A 719 -6.53 21.38 -18.53
C LYS A 719 -7.22 20.45 -17.55
N THR A 720 -7.72 19.32 -18.03
CA THR A 720 -8.32 18.30 -17.17
C THR A 720 -7.25 17.53 -16.40
N ARG A 721 -7.41 17.36 -15.08
CA ARG A 721 -6.53 16.57 -14.22
C ARG A 721 -7.30 15.65 -13.30
N LEU A 722 -6.72 14.50 -12.96
CA LEU A 722 -7.20 13.67 -11.86
C LEU A 722 -6.57 14.19 -10.58
N ALA A 723 -7.39 14.60 -9.63
CA ALA A 723 -6.96 15.07 -8.34
C ALA A 723 -7.42 14.13 -7.23
N ARG A 724 -6.55 13.93 -6.25
CA ARG A 724 -6.91 13.39 -4.95
C ARG A 724 -7.34 14.56 -4.05
N ILE A 725 -8.57 14.50 -3.55
CA ILE A 725 -9.13 15.48 -2.62
C ILE A 725 -9.11 14.91 -1.20
N ILE A 726 -8.62 15.71 -0.26
CA ILE A 726 -8.70 15.44 1.18
C ILE A 726 -9.45 16.60 1.83
N GLU A 727 -10.62 16.32 2.39
CA GLU A 727 -11.40 17.28 3.18
C GLU A 727 -11.23 16.94 4.66
N ASN A 728 -10.79 17.89 5.48
CA ASN A 728 -10.72 17.74 6.93
C ASN A 728 -11.76 18.65 7.59
N TYR A 729 -12.65 18.03 8.36
CA TYR A 729 -13.67 18.69 9.18
C TYR A 729 -13.27 18.54 10.64
N ASP A 730 -13.13 19.66 11.35
CA ASP A 730 -12.92 19.64 12.80
C ASP A 730 -14.26 19.45 13.55
N TYR A 731 -14.19 19.10 14.84
CA TYR A 731 -15.34 18.80 15.69
C TYR A 731 -16.50 19.80 15.52
N GLY A 732 -17.66 19.29 15.10
CA GLY A 732 -18.89 20.07 15.01
C GLY A 732 -18.94 21.11 13.87
N MET A 733 -17.93 21.15 13.01
CA MET A 733 -17.87 22.05 11.86
C MET A 733 -18.54 21.45 10.62
N THR A 734 -19.12 22.32 9.79
CA THR A 734 -19.78 21.95 8.52
C THR A 734 -18.96 22.30 7.28
N LEU A 735 -17.91 23.12 7.42
CA LEU A 735 -17.02 23.53 6.33
C LEU A 735 -15.63 22.91 6.54
N PRO A 736 -15.06 22.26 5.51
CA PRO A 736 -13.75 21.63 5.62
C PRO A 736 -12.61 22.58 5.25
N SER A 737 -11.40 22.24 5.71
CA SER A 737 -10.18 22.56 4.97
C SER A 737 -9.98 21.50 3.88
N ILE A 738 -9.58 21.92 2.69
CA ILE A 738 -9.49 21.05 1.52
C ILE A 738 -8.05 21.05 1.02
N GLN A 739 -7.47 19.87 0.83
CA GLN A 739 -6.24 19.70 0.06
C GLN A 739 -6.57 19.02 -1.25
N ARG A 740 -6.14 19.61 -2.36
CA ARG A 740 -6.28 19.04 -3.70
C ARG A 740 -4.89 18.75 -4.26
N MET A 741 -4.62 17.50 -4.60
CA MET A 741 -3.31 17.05 -5.09
C MET A 741 -3.44 16.46 -6.50
N TYR A 742 -2.63 16.94 -7.43
CA TYR A 742 -2.57 16.42 -8.81
C TYR A 742 -1.16 16.61 -9.39
N TYR A 743 -0.85 15.91 -10.49
CA TYR A 743 0.42 16.07 -11.20
C TYR A 743 0.26 16.98 -12.41
N ASP A 744 1.28 17.78 -12.69
CA ASP A 744 1.28 18.69 -13.83
C ASP A 744 2.70 18.99 -14.35
N MET A 745 2.80 19.52 -15.56
CA MET A 745 4.05 20.06 -16.12
C MET A 745 4.13 21.55 -15.85
N ARG A 746 5.09 21.97 -15.03
CA ARG A 746 5.28 23.38 -14.65
C ARG A 746 6.72 23.81 -14.88
N LYS A 747 6.91 25.11 -15.13
CA LYS A 747 8.21 25.75 -14.89
C LYS A 747 8.26 26.11 -13.41
N THR A 748 9.44 25.96 -12.80
CA THR A 748 9.64 26.22 -11.38
C THR A 748 10.79 27.21 -11.22
N GLU A 749 10.74 28.09 -10.23
CA GLU A 749 11.73 29.16 -10.08
C GLU A 749 13.15 28.60 -9.86
N THR A 750 13.27 27.52 -9.09
CA THR A 750 14.55 26.86 -8.80
C THR A 750 14.93 25.77 -9.81
N GLY A 751 14.01 25.48 -10.74
CA GLY A 751 14.19 24.53 -11.83
C GLY A 751 14.68 25.14 -13.14
N GLY A 752 14.70 26.47 -13.27
CA GLY A 752 15.04 27.16 -14.51
C GLY A 752 13.91 27.09 -15.56
N ASP A 753 14.25 27.36 -16.82
CA ASP A 753 13.25 27.52 -17.90
C ASP A 753 12.67 26.20 -18.45
N SER A 754 13.24 25.07 -18.05
CA SER A 754 12.77 23.75 -18.47
C SER A 754 11.49 23.37 -17.74
N LEU A 755 10.47 22.93 -18.48
CA LEU A 755 9.30 22.29 -17.92
C LEU A 755 9.72 21.02 -17.17
N ARG A 756 9.11 20.78 -16.02
CA ARG A 756 9.30 19.55 -15.25
C ARG A 756 7.99 19.09 -14.65
N VAL A 757 7.99 17.83 -14.27
CA VAL A 757 6.92 17.20 -13.51
C VAL A 757 6.91 17.77 -12.10
N VAL A 758 5.77 18.24 -11.66
CA VAL A 758 5.53 18.61 -10.27
C VAL A 758 4.28 17.93 -9.75
N GLN A 759 4.30 17.54 -8.48
CA GLN A 759 3.08 17.33 -7.73
C GLN A 759 2.61 18.71 -7.25
N VAL A 760 1.43 19.13 -7.72
CA VAL A 760 0.76 20.35 -7.28
C VAL A 760 -0.11 20.02 -6.08
N VAL A 761 0.11 20.73 -4.97
CA VAL A 761 -0.71 20.64 -3.76
C VAL A 761 -1.37 21.99 -3.52
N GLU A 762 -2.67 22.06 -3.75
CA GLU A 762 -3.49 23.24 -3.46
C GLU A 762 -4.10 23.10 -2.07
N SER A 763 -3.88 24.09 -1.20
CA SER A 763 -4.57 24.20 0.09
C SER A 763 -5.71 25.19 -0.06
N LEU A 764 -6.94 24.75 0.14
CA LEU A 764 -8.15 25.55 0.01
C LEU A 764 -8.95 25.61 1.30
N ILE A 765 -9.66 26.72 1.49
CA ILE A 765 -10.67 26.90 2.56
C ILE A 765 -12.01 27.29 1.95
N SER A 766 -13.11 26.98 2.62
CA SER A 766 -14.44 27.43 2.19
C SER A 766 -14.76 28.80 2.81
N LEU A 767 -14.86 29.83 1.97
CA LEU A 767 -15.31 31.17 2.37
C LEU A 767 -16.73 31.39 1.84
N GLY A 768 -17.72 31.45 2.73
CA GLY A 768 -19.13 31.64 2.34
C GLY A 768 -19.70 30.55 1.44
N GLY A 769 -19.14 29.32 1.49
CA GLY A 769 -19.54 28.20 0.64
C GLY A 769 -18.75 28.08 -0.67
N THR A 770 -17.86 29.03 -0.99
CA THR A 770 -17.00 28.98 -2.18
C THR A 770 -15.58 28.58 -1.77
N PRO A 771 -14.95 27.58 -2.42
CA PRO A 771 -13.56 27.22 -2.15
C PRO A 771 -12.63 28.34 -2.62
N PHE A 772 -11.68 28.71 -1.76
CA PHE A 772 -10.67 29.72 -1.99
C PHE A 772 -9.28 29.10 -1.78
N THR A 773 -8.39 29.24 -2.76
CA THR A 773 -7.01 28.72 -2.69
C THR A 773 -6.13 29.64 -1.84
N LEU A 774 -5.62 29.14 -0.71
CA LEU A 774 -4.70 29.86 0.17
C LEU A 774 -3.27 29.81 -0.33
N SER A 775 -2.83 28.63 -0.75
CA SER A 775 -1.45 28.40 -1.19
C SER A 775 -1.40 27.27 -2.21
N VAL A 776 -0.38 27.32 -3.07
CA VAL A 776 -0.06 26.23 -3.99
C VAL A 776 1.39 25.81 -3.76
N GLN A 777 1.63 24.52 -3.56
CA GLN A 777 2.98 23.96 -3.47
C GLN A 777 3.30 23.16 -4.72
N TYR A 778 4.51 23.36 -5.26
CA TYR A 778 5.10 22.48 -6.25
C TYR A 778 6.16 21.60 -5.59
N VAL A 779 5.91 20.30 -5.56
CA VAL A 779 6.83 19.30 -5.01
C VAL A 779 7.47 18.53 -6.16
N PHE A 780 8.80 18.56 -6.25
CA PHE A 780 9.55 17.86 -7.28
C PHE A 780 10.94 17.45 -6.80
N HIS A 781 11.60 16.58 -7.55
CA HIS A 781 12.95 16.13 -7.26
C HIS A 781 13.94 16.76 -8.26
N LYS A 782 15.17 17.02 -7.83
CA LYS A 782 16.25 17.52 -8.70
C LYS A 782 17.60 17.04 -8.19
N SER A 783 18.57 16.85 -9.08
CA SER A 783 19.98 16.81 -8.65
C SER A 783 20.46 18.22 -8.35
N ASP A 784 21.03 18.43 -7.17
CA ASP A 784 21.52 19.74 -6.75
C ASP A 784 22.78 19.61 -5.90
N ASN A 785 23.52 20.72 -5.76
CA ASN A 785 24.65 20.80 -4.85
C ASN A 785 24.11 21.02 -3.43
N VAL A 786 24.34 20.05 -2.54
CA VAL A 786 24.06 20.19 -1.11
C VAL A 786 25.37 20.37 -0.34
N TYR A 787 25.29 20.84 0.92
CA TYR A 787 26.41 21.30 1.76
C TYR A 787 27.63 20.35 1.87
N VAL A 788 27.53 19.10 1.43
CA VAL A 788 28.61 18.10 1.47
C VAL A 788 28.80 17.26 0.20
N SER A 789 27.89 17.29 -0.78
CA SER A 789 28.03 16.57 -2.05
C SER A 789 27.01 17.05 -3.10
N GLN A 790 27.17 16.60 -4.35
CA GLN A 790 26.04 16.58 -5.29
C GLN A 790 25.09 15.46 -4.85
N GLY A 791 23.79 15.76 -4.74
CA GLY A 791 22.79 14.81 -4.24
C GLY A 791 21.43 15.03 -4.89
N VAL A 792 20.48 14.12 -4.63
CA VAL A 792 19.08 14.31 -5.03
C VAL A 792 18.36 15.00 -3.88
N VAL A 793 17.71 16.12 -4.19
CA VAL A 793 16.91 16.91 -3.23
C VAL A 793 15.43 16.82 -3.61
N THR A 794 14.57 16.76 -2.61
CA THR A 794 13.15 17.07 -2.78
C THR A 794 12.99 18.57 -2.59
N VAL A 795 12.59 19.27 -3.65
CA VAL A 795 12.33 20.70 -3.63
C VAL A 795 10.84 20.94 -3.45
N ILE A 796 10.50 21.81 -2.51
CA ILE A 796 9.14 22.28 -2.26
C ILE A 796 9.15 23.79 -2.46
N GLU A 797 8.45 24.24 -3.50
CA GLU A 797 8.21 25.65 -3.77
C GLU A 797 6.80 26.02 -3.30
N THR A 798 6.68 26.93 -2.35
CA THR A 798 5.38 27.42 -1.85
C THR A 798 5.06 28.75 -2.50
N TYR A 799 3.87 28.86 -3.11
CA TYR A 799 3.34 30.06 -3.73
C TYR A 799 2.12 30.56 -2.98
N GLU A 800 2.01 31.87 -2.82
CA GLU A 800 0.84 32.55 -2.23
C GLU A 800 0.48 33.79 -3.07
N GLY A 801 -0.77 34.25 -2.93
CA GLY A 801 -1.27 35.43 -3.61
C GLY A 801 -2.67 35.22 -4.17
N LEU A 802 -3.01 35.95 -5.22
CA LEU A 802 -4.26 35.76 -5.94
C LEU A 802 -4.07 34.70 -7.00
N PHE A 803 -4.84 33.62 -6.89
CA PHE A 803 -4.94 32.58 -7.91
C PHE A 803 -6.13 32.84 -8.85
N SER A 804 -6.43 34.13 -9.10
CA SER A 804 -7.66 34.60 -9.76
C SER A 804 -7.66 34.47 -11.27
N ASP A 805 -6.50 34.32 -11.91
CA ASP A 805 -6.38 34.23 -13.37
C ASP A 805 -5.30 33.19 -13.80
N ASP A 806 -5.39 32.77 -15.06
CA ASP A 806 -4.52 31.79 -15.74
C ASP A 806 -3.01 31.99 -15.45
N LEU A 807 -2.23 30.90 -15.56
CA LEU A 807 -0.77 31.05 -15.66
C LEU A 807 -0.43 31.94 -16.86
N GLY A 808 0.53 32.84 -16.68
CA GLY A 808 1.08 33.66 -17.75
C GLY A 808 1.65 32.80 -18.89
N ALA A 809 1.91 33.42 -20.04
CA ALA A 809 2.47 32.73 -21.21
C ALA A 809 3.84 32.05 -20.95
N ASP A 810 4.51 32.42 -19.86
CA ASP A 810 5.75 31.82 -19.38
C ASP A 810 5.53 30.59 -18.48
N GLY A 811 4.30 30.30 -18.07
CA GLY A 811 3.93 29.20 -17.18
C GLY A 811 4.01 29.53 -15.69
N LYS A 812 4.11 30.82 -15.33
CA LYS A 812 4.16 31.31 -13.94
C LYS A 812 2.83 31.95 -13.53
N PHE A 813 2.59 32.05 -12.23
CA PHE A 813 1.42 32.76 -11.73
C PHE A 813 1.55 34.26 -12.01
N THR A 814 0.46 34.88 -12.49
CA THR A 814 0.42 36.31 -12.79
C THR A 814 0.33 37.16 -11.51
N ASP A 815 -0.52 36.73 -10.56
CA ASP A 815 -0.79 37.47 -9.31
C ASP A 815 -0.46 36.68 -8.02
N ALA A 816 0.13 35.49 -8.17
CA ALA A 816 0.77 34.76 -7.08
C ALA A 816 2.29 34.71 -7.29
N PHE A 817 3.03 34.61 -6.20
CA PHE A 817 4.48 34.67 -6.21
C PHE A 817 5.03 33.63 -5.24
N LEU A 818 6.27 33.21 -5.47
CA LEU A 818 6.97 32.32 -4.56
C LEU A 818 7.02 33.00 -3.18
N THR A 819 6.85 32.25 -2.10
CA THR A 819 7.05 32.73 -0.72
C THR A 819 8.16 31.96 0.00
N GLN A 820 8.38 30.71 -0.38
CA GLN A 820 9.37 29.85 0.26
C GLN A 820 9.91 28.80 -0.70
N VAL A 821 11.19 28.49 -0.56
CA VAL A 821 11.80 27.29 -1.14
C VAL A 821 12.40 26.46 -0.02
N GLN A 822 11.97 25.20 0.08
CA GLN A 822 12.51 24.20 0.97
C GLN A 822 13.19 23.10 0.15
N LYS A 823 14.35 22.63 0.61
CA LYS A 823 15.02 21.43 0.05
C LYS A 823 15.26 20.41 1.15
N ASP A 824 14.71 19.22 0.97
CA ASP A 824 14.92 18.08 1.85
C ASP A 824 15.88 17.06 1.21
N TYR A 825 16.87 16.59 1.98
CA TYR A 825 17.86 15.62 1.54
C TYR A 825 18.52 14.88 2.71
N SER A 826 19.15 13.73 2.46
CA SER A 826 20.02 13.08 3.46
C SER A 826 21.49 13.18 3.10
N VAL A 827 22.35 13.20 4.13
CA VAL A 827 23.81 13.15 3.99
C VAL A 827 24.39 12.12 4.97
N ILE A 828 25.55 11.56 4.63
CA ILE A 828 26.33 10.74 5.55
C ILE A 828 27.48 11.58 6.10
N ASP A 829 27.43 11.86 7.39
CA ASP A 829 28.48 12.59 8.10
C ASP A 829 28.88 11.81 9.36
N ASN A 830 30.19 11.64 9.58
CA ASN A 830 30.74 10.82 10.68
C ASN A 830 30.09 9.42 10.80
N ASN A 831 29.86 8.75 9.67
CA ASN A 831 29.22 7.43 9.58
C ASN A 831 27.79 7.37 10.17
N ARG A 832 27.08 8.50 10.14
CA ARG A 832 25.67 8.63 10.54
C ARG A 832 24.87 9.31 9.44
N VAL A 833 23.61 8.95 9.35
CA VAL A 833 22.65 9.62 8.46
C VAL A 833 22.18 10.89 9.14
N LYS A 834 22.35 12.02 8.48
CA LYS A 834 21.74 13.29 8.86
C LYS A 834 20.71 13.66 7.81
N ARG A 835 19.45 13.85 8.23
CA ARG A 835 18.40 14.41 7.38
C ARG A 835 18.48 15.91 7.47
N ALA A 836 18.57 16.56 6.32
CA ALA A 836 18.72 17.99 6.21
C ALA A 836 17.45 18.58 5.60
N THR A 837 16.93 19.62 6.25
CA THR A 837 15.94 20.52 5.67
C THR A 837 16.56 21.89 5.56
N SER A 838 16.72 22.36 4.33
CA SER A 838 17.30 23.66 4.02
C SER A 838 16.25 24.63 3.53
N TYR A 839 16.20 25.80 4.14
CA TYR A 839 15.27 26.87 3.81
C TYR A 839 16.00 27.97 3.06
N TYR A 840 15.40 28.41 1.96
CA TYR A 840 15.95 29.43 1.09
C TYR A 840 14.98 30.61 1.03
N GLU A 841 15.55 31.79 0.91
CA GLU A 841 14.81 33.03 0.75
C GLU A 841 14.84 33.52 -0.69
N ILE A 842 13.77 34.20 -1.08
CA ILE A 842 13.53 34.59 -2.46
C ILE A 842 14.46 35.72 -2.86
N GLY A 843 15.21 35.46 -3.93
CA GLY A 843 16.33 36.27 -4.39
C GLY A 843 17.66 35.99 -3.68
N LEU A 844 17.73 34.96 -2.82
CA LEU A 844 18.95 34.36 -2.25
C LEU A 844 18.97 32.83 -2.50
N LEU A 845 18.46 32.41 -3.67
CA LEU A 845 18.16 30.99 -3.94
C LEU A 845 19.41 30.11 -4.13
N ASP A 846 20.58 30.73 -4.30
CA ASP A 846 21.86 30.02 -4.45
C ASP A 846 22.41 29.48 -3.11
N THR A 847 21.90 29.96 -1.97
CA THR A 847 22.39 29.51 -0.66
C THR A 847 21.29 29.52 0.41
N PRO A 848 21.13 28.44 1.20
CA PRO A 848 20.09 28.41 2.21
C PRO A 848 20.39 29.40 3.33
N ILE A 849 19.37 30.12 3.80
CA ILE A 849 19.49 31.02 4.95
C ILE A 849 19.55 30.25 6.28
N ASN A 850 18.94 29.06 6.30
CA ASN A 850 18.91 28.17 7.46
C ASN A 850 18.93 26.71 6.98
N THR A 851 19.74 25.88 7.63
CA THR A 851 19.72 24.43 7.45
C THR A 851 19.56 23.73 8.80
N GLN A 852 18.58 22.85 8.89
CA GLN A 852 18.36 21.98 10.03
C GLN A 852 18.85 20.57 9.71
N TYR A 853 19.76 20.04 10.52
CA TYR A 853 20.19 18.64 10.47
C TYR A 853 19.56 17.86 11.62
N SER A 854 18.74 16.87 11.31
CA SER A 854 18.23 15.90 12.27
C SER A 854 19.00 14.58 12.15
N TYR A 855 19.49 14.06 13.27
CA TYR A 855 20.16 12.77 13.31
C TYR A 855 19.99 12.07 14.67
N ARG A 856 20.28 10.77 14.69
CA ARG A 856 20.23 9.96 15.90
C ARG A 856 21.60 9.47 16.33
N GLU A 857 21.76 9.25 17.63
CA GLU A 857 22.95 8.68 18.25
C GLU A 857 22.56 7.70 19.35
N PHE A 858 23.21 6.54 19.38
CA PHE A 858 23.12 5.64 20.52
C PHE A 858 24.33 5.83 21.44
N SER A 859 24.08 6.18 22.69
CA SER A 859 25.11 6.31 23.71
C SER A 859 25.30 4.99 24.46
N LYS A 860 26.51 4.45 24.38
CA LYS A 860 26.89 3.21 25.09
C LYS A 860 27.04 3.40 26.60
N ALA A 861 27.29 4.63 27.05
CA ALA A 861 27.56 4.91 28.46
C ALA A 861 26.30 4.80 29.34
N ASP A 862 25.16 5.23 28.81
CA ASP A 862 23.87 5.28 29.50
C ASP A 862 22.77 4.46 28.78
N ASN A 863 23.10 3.82 27.66
CA ASN A 863 22.23 2.93 26.91
C ASN A 863 20.96 3.64 26.37
N LYS A 864 21.10 4.89 25.91
CA LYS A 864 19.98 5.72 25.40
C LYS A 864 20.14 6.09 23.93
N VAL A 865 19.01 6.28 23.25
CA VAL A 865 18.97 6.88 21.90
C VAL A 865 18.66 8.37 22.02
N TYR A 866 19.57 9.18 21.49
CA TYR A 866 19.44 10.63 21.41
C TYR A 866 19.03 11.04 20.00
N ILE A 867 18.10 11.98 19.91
CA ILE A 867 17.74 12.68 18.67
C ILE A 867 18.33 14.09 18.78
N TYR A 868 19.15 14.46 17.81
CA TYR A 868 19.72 15.79 17.69
C TYR A 868 19.03 16.53 16.54
N ILE A 869 18.73 17.80 16.75
CA ILE A 869 18.36 18.76 15.71
C ILE A 869 19.32 19.93 15.83
N ASP A 870 20.29 19.99 14.93
CA ASP A 870 21.23 21.09 14.82
C ASP A 870 20.73 22.09 13.77
N THR A 871 20.60 23.35 14.17
CA THR A 871 20.20 24.45 13.30
C THR A 871 21.41 25.32 12.99
N PHE A 872 21.70 25.51 11.71
CA PHE A 872 22.76 26.36 11.20
C PHE A 872 22.16 27.54 10.45
N GLU A 873 22.73 28.73 10.63
CA GLU A 873 22.42 29.91 9.82
C GLU A 873 23.57 30.18 8.84
N TYR A 874 23.24 30.75 7.68
CA TYR A 874 24.24 31.06 6.67
C TYR A 874 25.34 32.00 7.18
N GLY A 875 26.59 31.69 6.82
CA GLY A 875 27.79 32.40 7.26
C GLY A 875 28.42 31.85 8.54
N LEU A 876 27.75 30.94 9.25
CA LEU A 876 28.24 30.36 10.50
C LEU A 876 28.67 28.90 10.31
N SER A 877 29.85 28.56 10.82
CA SER A 877 30.40 27.20 10.77
C SER A 877 30.00 26.32 11.97
N GLN A 878 29.30 26.89 12.95
CA GLN A 878 28.81 26.21 14.15
C GLN A 878 27.29 26.29 14.21
N ALA A 879 26.64 25.28 14.79
CA ALA A 879 25.21 25.30 15.01
C ALA A 879 24.85 26.45 15.97
N ILE A 880 23.89 27.27 15.58
CA ILE A 880 23.36 28.34 16.44
C ILE A 880 22.46 27.78 17.53
N SER A 881 21.78 26.66 17.24
CA SER A 881 20.92 25.95 18.17
C SER A 881 21.06 24.45 17.97
N THR A 882 21.17 23.71 19.06
CA THR A 882 21.13 22.24 19.07
C THR A 882 20.07 21.81 20.05
N GLN A 883 19.07 21.07 19.58
CA GLN A 883 18.13 20.38 20.45
C GLN A 883 18.54 18.91 20.57
N LYS A 884 18.77 18.45 21.80
CA LYS A 884 19.09 17.05 22.12
C LYS A 884 17.94 16.44 22.91
N THR A 885 17.29 15.43 22.35
CA THR A 885 16.08 14.82 22.91
C THR A 885 16.29 13.33 23.19
N TRP A 886 15.78 12.82 24.31
CA TRP A 886 15.67 11.38 24.60
C TRP A 886 14.42 11.09 25.42
N ARG A 887 14.06 9.81 25.55
CA ARG A 887 12.97 9.37 26.42
C ARG A 887 13.51 8.47 27.52
N GLU A 888 12.87 8.51 28.67
CA GLU A 888 13.15 7.59 29.77
C GLU A 888 11.89 7.23 30.56
N LEU A 889 12.01 6.17 31.35
CA LEU A 889 10.96 5.74 32.27
C LEU A 889 11.22 6.37 33.65
N ASP A 890 10.45 7.39 34.01
CA ASP A 890 10.44 7.96 35.36
C ASP A 890 9.29 7.34 36.17
N GLY A 891 9.64 6.35 37.01
CA GLY A 891 8.69 5.52 37.72
C GLY A 891 7.78 4.72 36.78
N GLN A 892 6.55 5.20 36.59
CA GLN A 892 5.55 4.59 35.69
C GLN A 892 5.30 5.38 34.41
N ARG A 893 5.84 6.60 34.30
CA ARG A 893 5.59 7.53 33.20
C ARG A 893 6.74 7.52 32.20
N ILE A 894 6.42 7.72 30.92
CA ILE A 894 7.42 7.95 29.88
C ILE A 894 7.61 9.46 29.77
N VAL A 895 8.83 9.92 30.07
CA VAL A 895 9.20 11.34 30.05
C VAL A 895 10.13 11.57 28.87
N THR A 896 9.85 12.61 28.08
CA THR A 896 10.73 13.10 27.02
C THR A 896 11.55 14.26 27.58
N HIS A 897 12.86 14.11 27.61
CA HIS A 897 13.79 15.19 27.95
C HIS A 897 14.24 15.87 26.67
N SER A 898 14.22 17.20 26.64
CA SER A 898 14.74 18.02 25.54
C SER A 898 15.71 19.06 26.10
N LEU A 899 17.00 18.91 25.81
CA LEU A 899 18.02 19.88 26.14
C LEU A 899 18.21 20.81 24.93
N ASN A 900 17.96 22.09 25.12
CA ASN A 900 18.16 23.12 24.09
C ASN A 900 19.46 23.86 24.39
N TYR A 901 20.37 23.83 23.42
CA TYR A 901 21.63 24.54 23.47
C TYR A 901 21.60 25.69 22.48
N GLU A 902 22.18 26.83 22.85
CA GLU A 902 22.51 27.93 21.93
C GLU A 902 24.01 28.15 21.92
N PHE A 903 24.62 28.16 20.73
CA PHE A 903 26.08 28.24 20.57
C PHE A 903 26.87 27.27 21.47
N GLY A 904 26.36 26.05 21.64
CA GLY A 904 26.94 25.01 22.48
C GLY A 904 26.72 25.18 24.00
N THR A 905 26.04 26.24 24.44
CA THR A 905 25.70 26.47 25.85
C THR A 905 24.29 25.98 26.12
N LEU A 906 24.08 25.15 27.15
CA LEU A 906 22.75 24.71 27.56
C LEU A 906 21.95 25.90 28.08
N ILE A 907 20.87 26.27 27.41
CA ILE A 907 19.99 27.37 27.82
C ILE A 907 18.77 26.86 28.61
N SER A 908 18.21 25.72 28.20
CA SER A 908 17.03 25.16 28.84
C SER A 908 16.99 23.63 28.76
N GLU A 909 16.46 22.98 29.79
CA GLU A 909 16.00 21.59 29.78
C GLU A 909 14.47 21.57 29.86
N GLN A 910 13.82 20.78 29.02
CA GLN A 910 12.37 20.57 29.06
C GLN A 910 12.06 19.10 29.32
N LEU A 911 11.20 18.83 30.31
CA LEU A 911 10.68 17.50 30.63
C LEU A 911 9.21 17.45 30.23
N SER A 912 8.87 16.59 29.28
CA SER A 912 7.49 16.47 28.79
C SER A 912 6.93 15.07 29.00
N TRP A 913 5.75 14.96 29.59
CA TRP A 913 5.05 13.68 29.80
C TRP A 913 3.53 13.85 29.69
N LYS A 914 2.81 12.74 29.68
CA LYS A 914 1.34 12.73 29.75
C LYS A 914 0.88 11.99 31.01
N GLN A 915 -0.29 12.33 31.52
CA GLN A 915 -0.94 11.58 32.61
C GLN A 915 -2.45 11.76 32.59
N ALA A 916 -3.18 10.81 33.17
CA ALA A 916 -4.64 10.87 33.27
C ALA A 916 -5.07 11.57 34.57
N GLU A 917 -5.96 12.55 34.46
CA GLU A 917 -6.50 13.33 35.59
C GLU A 917 -8.01 13.47 35.49
N THR A 918 -8.68 13.70 36.62
CA THR A 918 -10.11 14.07 36.60
C THR A 918 -10.25 15.58 36.63
N ILE A 919 -10.65 16.18 35.50
CA ILE A 919 -10.90 17.61 35.36
C ILE A 919 -12.41 17.79 35.11
N ASN A 920 -13.09 18.61 35.92
CA ASN A 920 -14.54 18.83 35.83
C ASN A 920 -15.35 17.51 35.80
N ASN A 921 -15.04 16.56 36.69
CA ASN A 921 -15.62 15.22 36.76
C ASN A 921 -15.45 14.35 35.50
N THR A 922 -14.52 14.71 34.60
CA THR A 922 -14.22 13.98 33.37
C THR A 922 -12.76 13.53 33.39
N LEU A 923 -12.51 12.24 33.14
CA LEU A 923 -11.16 11.70 32.99
C LEU A 923 -10.54 12.29 31.73
N THR A 924 -9.39 12.94 31.83
CA THR A 924 -8.74 13.71 30.75
C THR A 924 -7.25 13.38 30.73
N ILE A 925 -6.64 13.15 29.56
CA ILE A 925 -5.17 13.13 29.46
C ILE A 925 -4.66 14.56 29.43
N VAL A 926 -3.78 14.89 30.37
CA VAL A 926 -3.08 16.16 30.45
C VAL A 926 -1.64 15.94 30.00
N SER A 927 -1.17 16.79 29.09
CA SER A 927 0.23 16.86 28.71
C SER A 927 0.93 17.90 29.58
N TYR A 928 2.05 17.53 30.17
CA TYR A 928 2.89 18.39 30.98
C TYR A 928 4.18 18.70 30.23
N THR A 929 4.66 19.93 30.38
CA THR A 929 6.00 20.34 30.01
C THR A 929 6.56 21.19 31.14
N ASP A 930 7.58 20.68 31.83
CA ASP A 930 8.35 21.43 32.83
C ASP A 930 9.61 21.97 32.16
N THR A 931 9.87 23.27 32.28
CA THR A 931 11.06 23.93 31.73
C THR A 931 12.00 24.35 32.86
N TYR A 932 13.28 24.05 32.68
CA TYR A 932 14.37 24.43 33.56
C TYR A 932 15.36 25.29 32.80
N GLU A 933 15.60 26.52 33.23
CA GLU A 933 16.60 27.42 32.64
C GLU A 933 17.76 27.61 33.60
N SER A 934 18.99 27.36 33.14
CA SER A 934 20.19 27.36 34.00
C SER A 934 20.05 26.47 35.26
N GLY A 935 19.27 25.39 35.16
CA GLY A 935 18.98 24.47 36.27
C GLY A 935 17.91 24.94 37.27
N LEU A 936 17.31 26.10 37.04
CA LEU A 936 16.17 26.60 37.82
C LEU A 936 14.87 26.20 37.17
N TYR A 937 13.90 25.70 37.95
CA TYR A 937 12.58 25.33 37.46
C TYR A 937 11.72 26.58 37.23
N THR A 938 11.66 27.06 35.98
CA THR A 938 11.13 28.38 35.63
C THR A 938 9.68 28.36 35.17
N ASP A 939 9.25 27.31 34.48
CA ASP A 939 7.91 27.22 33.90
C ASP A 939 7.36 25.79 33.96
N ARG A 940 6.05 25.68 34.14
CA ARG A 940 5.29 24.44 33.89
C ARG A 940 4.07 24.76 33.06
N GLN A 941 3.94 24.05 31.95
CA GLN A 941 2.77 24.09 31.10
C GLN A 941 1.94 22.81 31.26
N ARG A 942 0.63 22.97 31.42
CA ARG A 942 -0.37 21.90 31.35
C ARG A 942 -1.28 22.13 30.15
N VAL A 943 -1.35 21.15 29.25
CA VAL A 943 -2.20 21.20 28.05
C VAL A 943 -3.19 20.05 28.07
N TYR A 944 -4.48 20.37 27.96
CA TYR A 944 -5.55 19.39 27.88
C TYR A 944 -6.73 19.88 27.04
N ARG A 945 -7.65 18.97 26.69
CA ARG A 945 -8.84 19.28 25.88
C ARG A 945 -10.13 19.08 26.69
N LEU A 946 -11.11 19.95 26.47
CA LEU A 946 -12.44 19.86 27.08
C LEU A 946 -13.53 20.18 26.04
N VAL A 947 -14.71 19.57 26.17
CA VAL A 947 -15.90 20.05 25.45
C VAL A 947 -16.48 21.27 26.15
N ILE A 948 -16.78 22.30 25.38
CA ILE A 948 -17.47 23.48 25.89
C ILE A 948 -18.96 23.12 26.03
N SER A 949 -19.45 23.11 27.27
CA SER A 949 -20.85 22.78 27.62
C SER A 949 -21.83 23.61 26.79
N GLY A 950 -22.78 22.95 26.12
CA GLY A 950 -23.80 23.59 25.28
C GLY A 950 -23.33 24.04 23.89
N SER A 951 -22.10 23.74 23.47
CA SER A 951 -21.57 24.08 22.14
C SER A 951 -21.19 22.85 21.30
N ASN A 952 -21.04 23.05 19.97
CA ASN A 952 -20.45 22.08 19.05
C ASN A 952 -18.93 22.28 18.90
N SER A 953 -18.22 22.69 19.95
CA SER A 953 -16.77 22.96 19.92
C SER A 953 -16.06 22.33 21.13
N TYR A 954 -14.80 21.93 20.95
CA TYR A 954 -13.89 21.64 22.07
C TYR A 954 -12.87 22.78 22.19
N GLN A 955 -12.36 22.96 23.40
CA GLN A 955 -11.29 23.90 23.71
C GLN A 955 -10.03 23.14 24.09
N THR A 956 -8.90 23.58 23.56
CA THR A 956 -7.58 23.27 24.11
C THR A 956 -7.27 24.31 25.18
N VAL A 957 -7.01 23.86 26.40
CA VAL A 957 -6.65 24.70 27.53
C VAL A 957 -5.15 24.54 27.78
N ASN A 958 -4.41 25.65 27.72
CA ASN A 958 -3.01 25.74 28.11
C ASN A 958 -2.93 26.53 29.41
N GLU A 959 -2.56 25.89 30.50
CA GLU A 959 -2.32 26.54 31.79
C GLU A 959 -0.81 26.65 31.98
N ASN A 960 -0.29 27.84 32.25
CA ASN A 960 1.13 28.07 32.48
C ASN A 960 1.35 28.54 33.91
N TYR A 961 2.32 27.94 34.57
CA TYR A 961 2.64 28.14 35.97
C TYR A 961 4.08 28.62 36.07
N GLU A 962 4.36 29.60 36.94
CA GLU A 962 5.72 30.04 37.24
C GLU A 962 6.15 29.52 38.63
N PRO A 963 6.82 28.35 38.69
CA PRO A 963 7.08 27.66 39.95
C PRO A 963 8.07 28.41 40.84
N MET A 964 8.91 29.28 40.27
CA MET A 964 9.83 30.15 41.02
C MET A 964 9.10 31.07 42.01
N PHE A 965 7.84 31.44 41.71
CA PHE A 965 7.03 32.26 42.59
C PHE A 965 6.17 31.43 43.57
N SER A 966 6.38 30.11 43.62
CA SER A 966 5.59 29.17 44.44
C SER A 966 4.07 29.29 44.22
N ALA A 967 3.67 29.73 43.02
CA ALA A 967 2.27 29.87 42.67
C ALA A 967 1.63 28.47 42.54
N SER A 968 0.60 28.20 43.34
CA SER A 968 -0.22 26.99 43.21
C SER A 968 -1.27 27.09 42.10
N GLU A 969 -1.47 28.29 41.56
CA GLU A 969 -2.41 28.61 40.49
C GLU A 969 -1.63 29.01 39.22
N PRO A 970 -2.20 28.81 38.02
CA PRO A 970 -1.59 29.27 36.79
C PRO A 970 -1.41 30.80 36.80
N VAL A 971 -0.32 31.29 36.23
CA VAL A 971 -0.07 32.72 36.03
C VAL A 971 -0.82 33.23 34.80
N TYR A 972 -1.06 32.36 33.81
CA TYR A 972 -2.05 32.62 32.78
C TYR A 972 -2.64 31.32 32.22
N VAL A 973 -3.85 31.44 31.68
CA VAL A 973 -4.56 30.36 31.00
C VAL A 973 -4.95 30.82 29.61
N GLN A 974 -4.64 30.01 28.60
CA GLN A 974 -5.08 30.23 27.23
C GLN A 974 -6.09 29.16 26.83
N LYS A 975 -7.25 29.56 26.31
CA LYS A 975 -8.25 28.65 25.75
C LYS A 975 -8.36 28.88 24.26
N ILE A 976 -8.06 27.84 23.49
CA ILE A 976 -8.09 27.87 22.03
C ILE A 976 -9.23 27.00 21.54
N TYR A 977 -10.14 27.56 20.76
CA TYR A 977 -11.30 26.84 20.20
C TYR A 977 -11.78 27.49 18.91
N PHE A 978 -12.67 26.83 18.19
CA PHE A 978 -13.32 27.39 17.00
C PHE A 978 -14.80 27.65 17.28
N LYS A 979 -15.33 28.77 16.79
CA LYS A 979 -16.77 29.07 16.82
C LYS A 979 -17.17 29.89 15.61
N PHE A 980 -18.46 29.90 15.29
CA PHE A 980 -19.00 30.93 14.42
C PHE A 980 -19.30 32.19 15.24
N ASP A 981 -18.73 33.31 14.82
CA ASP A 981 -18.92 34.60 15.46
C ASP A 981 -19.13 35.71 14.43
N THR A 982 -19.68 36.82 14.87
CA THR A 982 -19.78 38.04 14.06
C THR A 982 -18.48 38.82 14.20
N THR A 983 -17.75 38.99 13.11
CA THR A 983 -16.47 39.70 13.09
C THR A 983 -16.66 41.21 13.01
N SER A 984 -15.57 41.98 13.16
CA SER A 984 -15.56 43.46 13.14
C SER A 984 -16.24 44.09 11.92
N ASP A 985 -16.36 43.36 10.82
CA ASP A 985 -17.05 43.80 9.61
C ASP A 985 -18.54 43.40 9.53
N GLY A 986 -19.10 42.90 10.63
CA GLY A 986 -20.51 42.52 10.74
C GLY A 986 -20.89 41.21 10.05
N LYS A 987 -19.92 40.45 9.51
CA LYS A 987 -20.22 39.15 8.89
C LYS A 987 -20.09 38.01 9.89
N TYR A 988 -21.00 37.05 9.77
CA TYR A 988 -20.98 35.83 10.56
C TYR A 988 -20.10 34.77 9.88
N ARG A 989 -19.02 34.35 10.53
CA ARG A 989 -18.06 33.38 9.96
C ARG A 989 -17.42 32.53 11.04
N LEU A 990 -16.78 31.44 10.62
CA LEU A 990 -15.97 30.62 11.50
C LEU A 990 -14.66 31.35 11.84
N VAL A 991 -14.35 31.43 13.13
CA VAL A 991 -13.13 32.05 13.65
C VAL A 991 -12.41 31.08 14.60
N LYS A 992 -11.08 31.08 14.56
CA LYS A 992 -10.26 30.54 15.65
C LYS A 992 -10.22 31.58 16.76
N VAL A 993 -10.62 31.19 17.96
CA VAL A 993 -10.64 32.04 19.15
C VAL A 993 -9.47 31.65 20.04
N ILE A 994 -8.78 32.66 20.55
CA ILE A 994 -7.79 32.52 21.61
C ILE A 994 -8.23 33.44 22.75
N ASP A 995 -8.75 32.85 23.82
CA ASP A 995 -9.09 33.57 25.06
C ASP A 995 -7.92 33.47 26.04
N LEU A 996 -7.40 34.60 26.49
CA LEU A 996 -6.34 34.68 27.47
C LEU A 996 -6.90 35.16 28.82
N TYR A 997 -6.48 34.52 29.91
CA TYR A 997 -6.78 34.88 31.28
C TYR A 997 -5.45 35.11 32.00
N GLU A 998 -5.21 36.31 32.52
CA GLU A 998 -3.97 36.68 33.22
C GLU A 998 -4.15 36.73 34.74
N TYR A 999 -3.04 36.66 35.48
CA TYR A 999 -3.03 36.66 36.94
C TYR A 999 -3.32 38.05 37.56
N PRO A 1000 -4.06 38.13 38.69
CA PRO A 1000 -4.78 37.04 39.36
C PRO A 1000 -5.91 36.55 38.46
N LEU A 1001 -6.01 35.21 38.28
CA LEU A 1001 -6.94 34.61 37.32
C LEU A 1001 -8.37 35.06 37.61
N ALA A 1002 -8.82 36.06 36.87
CA ALA A 1002 -10.15 36.61 37.00
C ALA A 1002 -11.17 35.59 36.49
N SER A 1003 -12.43 35.69 36.95
CA SER A 1003 -13.54 34.96 36.33
C SER A 1003 -13.82 35.39 34.89
N GLU A 1004 -13.23 36.51 34.46
CA GLU A 1004 -13.42 37.14 33.16
C GLU A 1004 -12.18 36.99 32.29
N ILE A 1005 -12.38 36.99 30.97
CA ILE A 1005 -11.31 36.94 29.96
C ILE A 1005 -10.53 38.25 30.05
N SER A 1006 -9.20 38.22 29.92
CA SER A 1006 -8.34 39.41 29.90
C SER A 1006 -8.24 39.98 28.47
N SER A 1007 -7.96 39.11 27.50
CA SER A 1007 -7.95 39.46 26.08
C SER A 1007 -8.46 38.30 25.23
N ARG A 1008 -8.96 38.62 24.04
CA ARG A 1008 -9.47 37.65 23.07
C ARG A 1008 -8.90 37.95 21.70
N GLN A 1009 -8.43 36.93 20.98
CA GLN A 1009 -8.09 37.05 19.58
C GLN A 1009 -9.05 36.24 18.72
N LEU A 1010 -9.53 36.83 17.63
CA LEU A 1010 -10.24 36.12 16.57
C LEU A 1010 -9.35 36.06 15.33
N ILE A 1011 -9.06 34.85 14.85
CA ILE A 1011 -8.23 34.62 13.68
C ILE A 1011 -9.07 33.94 12.60
N TYR A 1012 -9.10 34.53 11.42
CA TYR A 1012 -9.83 33.99 10.27
C TYR A 1012 -9.22 34.49 8.96
N PHE A 1013 -9.67 33.95 7.83
CA PHE A 1013 -9.28 34.43 6.51
C PHE A 1013 -10.43 35.24 5.88
N ASP A 1014 -10.09 36.31 5.17
CA ASP A 1014 -11.01 37.09 4.36
C ASP A 1014 -10.28 37.75 3.20
N GLU A 1015 -11.02 38.12 2.15
CA GLU A 1015 -10.50 39.00 1.11
C GLU A 1015 -10.72 40.45 1.54
N ARG A 1016 -9.65 41.22 1.68
CA ARG A 1016 -9.63 42.62 2.12
C ARG A 1016 -9.03 43.52 1.04
N GLN A 1017 -9.46 44.78 0.99
CA GLN A 1017 -8.71 45.81 0.29
C GLN A 1017 -7.61 46.32 1.21
N LEU A 1018 -6.39 46.33 0.70
CA LEU A 1018 -5.17 46.68 1.42
C LEU A 1018 -4.92 48.19 1.34
N SER A 1019 -3.98 48.66 2.15
CA SER A 1019 -3.55 50.07 2.18
C SER A 1019 -3.06 50.62 0.83
N ASP A 1020 -2.60 49.73 -0.06
CA ASP A 1020 -2.15 50.06 -1.42
C ASP A 1020 -3.27 50.06 -2.48
N GLY A 1021 -4.51 49.81 -2.06
CA GLY A 1021 -5.70 49.75 -2.91
C GLY A 1021 -5.94 48.40 -3.61
N SER A 1022 -5.03 47.43 -3.48
CA SER A 1022 -5.22 46.09 -4.03
C SER A 1022 -6.15 45.25 -3.14
N LYS A 1023 -6.90 44.31 -3.72
CA LYS A 1023 -7.73 43.35 -2.97
C LYS A 1023 -7.02 42.01 -2.90
N ARG A 1024 -6.84 41.44 -1.70
CA ARG A 1024 -6.14 40.16 -1.50
C ARG A 1024 -6.75 39.35 -0.36
N PRO A 1025 -6.61 38.01 -0.38
CA PRO A 1025 -6.82 37.21 0.81
C PRO A 1025 -5.78 37.58 1.86
N VAL A 1026 -6.24 37.76 3.09
CA VAL A 1026 -5.37 38.01 4.24
C VAL A 1026 -5.82 37.13 5.39
N GLN A 1027 -4.89 36.78 6.25
CA GLN A 1027 -5.23 36.34 7.59
C GLN A 1027 -5.59 37.60 8.40
N VAL A 1028 -6.84 37.67 8.85
CA VAL A 1028 -7.32 38.73 9.73
C VAL A 1028 -7.16 38.27 11.17
N VAL A 1029 -6.50 39.09 11.97
CA VAL A 1029 -6.38 38.90 13.42
C VAL A 1029 -7.05 40.09 14.10
N GLU A 1030 -8.19 39.85 14.75
CA GLU A 1030 -8.88 40.85 15.56
C GLU A 1030 -8.49 40.66 17.03
N ASN A 1031 -7.91 41.68 17.64
CA ASN A 1031 -7.49 41.66 19.04
C ASN A 1031 -8.48 42.46 19.88
N PHE A 1032 -9.04 41.82 20.90
CA PHE A 1032 -9.99 42.41 21.83
C PHE A 1032 -9.36 42.50 23.21
N ILE A 1033 -9.51 43.65 23.85
CA ILE A 1033 -9.25 43.83 25.27
C ILE A 1033 -10.58 43.77 26.03
N MET A 1034 -10.57 43.11 27.18
CA MET A 1034 -11.75 42.99 28.03
C MET A 1034 -11.60 43.92 29.23
N LEU A 1035 -12.50 44.88 29.39
CA LEU A 1035 -12.47 45.86 30.48
C LEU A 1035 -13.83 45.88 31.20
N GLY A 1036 -13.85 45.41 32.45
CA GLY A 1036 -15.07 45.39 33.28
C GLY A 1036 -16.20 44.53 32.71
N GLY A 1037 -15.87 43.38 32.13
CA GLY A 1037 -16.81 42.45 31.50
C GLY A 1037 -17.21 42.79 30.05
N GLU A 1038 -16.86 43.97 29.56
CA GLU A 1038 -17.15 44.42 28.18
C GLU A 1038 -15.97 44.16 27.25
N SER A 1039 -16.25 43.77 26.00
CA SER A 1039 -15.25 43.52 24.97
C SER A 1039 -15.03 44.75 24.08
N TYR A 1040 -13.79 45.22 23.99
CA TYR A 1040 -13.41 46.33 23.12
C TYR A 1040 -12.45 45.81 22.05
N LEU A 1041 -12.81 45.98 20.78
CA LEU A 1041 -11.92 45.69 19.67
C LEU A 1041 -10.80 46.74 19.66
N GLU A 1042 -9.58 46.30 19.91
CA GLU A 1042 -8.39 47.15 20.04
C GLU A 1042 -7.74 47.36 18.68
N THR A 1043 -7.40 46.26 18.00
CA THR A 1043 -6.74 46.29 16.69
C THR A 1043 -7.30 45.24 15.75
N VAL A 1044 -7.22 45.53 14.45
CA VAL A 1044 -7.41 44.55 13.39
C VAL A 1044 -6.14 44.49 12.56
N GLN A 1045 -5.53 43.32 12.47
CA GLN A 1045 -4.32 43.10 11.69
C GLN A 1045 -4.62 42.29 10.43
N TYR A 1046 -4.09 42.76 9.30
CA TYR A 1046 -4.06 42.00 8.05
C TYR A 1046 -2.66 41.46 7.83
N VAL A 1047 -2.52 40.14 7.86
CA VAL A 1047 -1.25 39.43 7.65
C VAL A 1047 -1.26 38.79 6.28
N TYR A 1048 -0.30 39.16 5.43
CA TYR A 1048 -0.19 38.65 4.07
C TYR A 1048 1.23 38.80 3.50
N HIS A 1049 1.53 38.07 2.43
CA HIS A 1049 2.78 38.27 1.68
C HIS A 1049 2.56 39.15 0.44
N LYS A 1050 3.62 39.85 0.02
CA LYS A 1050 3.63 40.64 -1.22
C LYS A 1050 5.04 40.76 -1.81
N LEU A 1051 5.16 40.77 -3.13
CA LEU A 1051 6.40 41.10 -3.83
C LEU A 1051 6.59 42.63 -3.85
N GLU A 1052 7.68 43.13 -3.26
CA GLU A 1052 7.99 44.57 -3.24
C GLU A 1052 9.48 44.85 -3.48
N ASN A 1053 9.80 46.06 -3.97
CA ASN A 1053 11.17 46.54 -4.06
C ASN A 1053 11.65 47.01 -2.68
N VAL A 1054 12.50 46.23 -2.03
CA VAL A 1054 12.99 46.50 -0.66
C VAL A 1054 14.46 46.85 -0.64
N ILE A 1055 14.90 47.52 0.43
CA ILE A 1055 16.30 47.92 0.63
C ILE A 1055 17.15 46.67 0.83
N THR A 1056 18.09 46.42 -0.06
CA THR A 1056 19.02 45.28 0.05
C THR A 1056 20.45 45.64 0.37
N ASP A 1057 20.82 46.92 0.24
CA ASP A 1057 22.07 47.46 0.75
C ASP A 1057 21.77 48.44 1.89
N LEU A 1058 22.14 48.06 3.12
CA LEU A 1058 21.91 48.88 4.31
C LEU A 1058 22.73 50.18 4.30
N ASN A 1059 23.84 50.23 3.56
CA ASN A 1059 24.68 51.42 3.40
C ASN A 1059 24.19 52.33 2.26
N ASN A 1060 23.29 51.83 1.40
CA ASN A 1060 22.67 52.58 0.32
C ASN A 1060 21.17 52.27 0.26
N GLN A 1061 20.38 53.00 1.07
CA GLN A 1061 18.92 52.84 1.16
C GLN A 1061 18.16 53.13 -0.16
N SER A 1062 18.84 53.68 -1.18
CA SER A 1062 18.27 53.85 -2.52
C SER A 1062 18.39 52.59 -3.38
N ALA A 1063 19.27 51.64 -3.03
CA ALA A 1063 19.42 50.36 -3.72
C ALA A 1063 18.30 49.41 -3.28
N LYS A 1064 17.25 49.36 -4.10
CA LYS A 1064 16.09 48.49 -3.87
C LYS A 1064 16.05 47.35 -4.89
N THR A 1065 15.71 46.14 -4.44
CA THR A 1065 15.48 44.99 -5.33
C THR A 1065 14.19 44.26 -4.95
N PRO A 1066 13.52 43.59 -5.91
CA PRO A 1066 12.30 42.83 -5.62
C PRO A 1066 12.55 41.69 -4.63
N ARG A 1067 11.75 41.63 -3.56
CA ARG A 1067 11.72 40.55 -2.56
C ARG A 1067 10.29 40.25 -2.16
N THR A 1068 10.04 39.01 -1.76
CA THR A 1068 8.80 38.68 -1.07
C THR A 1068 8.88 39.18 0.36
N VAL A 1069 7.87 39.91 0.79
CA VAL A 1069 7.80 40.60 2.07
C VAL A 1069 6.58 40.12 2.83
N LEU A 1070 6.76 39.75 4.10
CA LEU A 1070 5.65 39.59 5.03
C LEU A 1070 5.18 40.98 5.45
N ILE A 1071 3.93 41.30 5.16
CA ILE A 1071 3.31 42.56 5.53
C ILE A 1071 2.28 42.30 6.63
N VAL A 1072 2.36 43.11 7.68
CA VAL A 1072 1.33 43.22 8.72
C VAL A 1072 0.81 44.65 8.70
N GLU A 1073 -0.43 44.83 8.27
CA GLU A 1073 -1.13 46.11 8.39
C GLU A 1073 -1.95 46.11 9.66
N THR A 1074 -1.64 47.01 10.59
CA THR A 1074 -2.39 47.22 11.82
C THR A 1074 -3.34 48.38 11.65
N TRP A 1075 -4.62 48.12 11.90
CA TRP A 1075 -5.70 49.10 11.89
C TRP A 1075 -6.17 49.35 13.32
N GLU A 1076 -6.41 50.63 13.65
CA GLU A 1076 -6.96 51.09 14.92
C GLU A 1076 -8.06 52.13 14.65
N GLY A 1077 -8.96 52.33 15.61
CA GLY A 1077 -10.02 53.34 15.55
C GLY A 1077 -11.39 52.78 15.89
N ASP A 1078 -12.44 53.38 15.34
CA ASP A 1078 -13.81 52.92 15.56
C ASP A 1078 -14.22 51.92 14.47
N PHE A 1079 -14.43 50.67 14.87
CA PHE A 1079 -14.82 49.58 13.99
C PHE A 1079 -16.34 49.38 13.91
N SER A 1080 -17.14 50.16 14.65
CA SER A 1080 -18.59 49.97 14.77
C SER A 1080 -19.38 50.21 13.48
N ASP A 1081 -18.85 51.04 12.56
CA ASP A 1081 -19.46 51.35 11.27
C ASP A 1081 -19.23 50.28 10.17
N GLY A 1082 -18.47 49.23 10.51
CA GLY A 1082 -18.12 48.12 9.64
C GLY A 1082 -17.30 48.55 8.42
N LEU A 1083 -17.34 47.74 7.36
CA LEU A 1083 -16.66 48.04 6.11
C LEU A 1083 -17.54 48.82 5.12
N ASP A 1084 -16.91 49.57 4.23
CA ASP A 1084 -17.52 50.13 3.02
C ASP A 1084 -17.61 49.11 1.87
N LEU A 1085 -18.09 49.56 0.70
CA LEU A 1085 -18.20 48.72 -0.51
C LEU A 1085 -16.84 48.23 -1.03
N ASP A 1086 -15.77 48.93 -0.66
CA ASP A 1086 -14.40 48.62 -1.03
C ASP A 1086 -13.72 47.71 0.01
N LYS A 1087 -14.43 47.30 1.07
CA LYS A 1087 -13.93 46.48 2.17
C LYS A 1087 -12.88 47.19 3.03
N LEU A 1088 -12.91 48.53 3.10
CA LEU A 1088 -12.15 49.35 4.04
C LEU A 1088 -13.01 49.70 5.25
N PHE A 1089 -12.40 49.85 6.43
CA PHE A 1089 -13.14 50.32 7.60
C PHE A 1089 -13.55 51.79 7.43
N LYS A 1090 -14.82 52.12 7.72
CA LYS A 1090 -15.34 53.48 7.52
C LYS A 1090 -14.80 54.51 8.52
N SER A 1091 -14.52 54.05 9.75
CA SER A 1091 -14.18 54.91 10.89
C SER A 1091 -12.91 54.45 11.63
N ALA A 1092 -12.16 53.50 11.05
CA ALA A 1092 -10.84 53.08 11.49
C ALA A 1092 -9.79 53.39 10.42
N PHE A 1093 -8.53 53.52 10.81
CA PHE A 1093 -7.43 53.89 9.94
C PHE A 1093 -6.22 52.97 10.18
N ALA A 1094 -5.39 52.79 9.15
CA ALA A 1094 -4.17 52.02 9.27
C ALA A 1094 -3.16 52.85 10.08
N THR A 1095 -2.71 52.34 11.23
CA THR A 1095 -1.74 53.05 12.07
C THR A 1095 -0.33 52.67 11.72
N GLN A 1096 -0.11 51.41 11.36
CA GLN A 1096 1.22 50.87 11.12
C GLN A 1096 1.20 49.83 10.01
N ILE A 1097 2.19 49.92 9.12
CA ILE A 1097 2.49 48.87 8.16
C ILE A 1097 3.88 48.34 8.50
N GLN A 1098 3.95 47.09 8.93
CA GLN A 1098 5.20 46.38 9.14
C GLN A 1098 5.54 45.58 7.89
N LYS A 1099 6.79 45.71 7.42
CA LYS A 1099 7.32 44.97 6.28
C LYS A 1099 8.57 44.22 6.69
N SER A 1100 8.52 42.89 6.68
CA SER A 1100 9.62 42.02 7.11
C SER A 1100 10.16 41.17 5.94
N TYR A 1101 11.47 41.17 5.78
CA TYR A 1101 12.23 40.38 4.80
C TYR A 1101 13.67 40.16 5.29
N SER A 1102 14.46 39.30 4.66
CA SER A 1102 15.87 39.15 4.99
C SER A 1102 16.81 39.39 3.80
N ILE A 1103 18.06 39.72 4.14
CA ILE A 1103 19.13 40.07 3.21
C ILE A 1103 20.44 39.38 3.64
N ILE A 1104 21.38 39.23 2.69
CA ILE A 1104 22.77 38.90 3.01
C ILE A 1104 23.58 40.19 2.93
N ASP A 1105 24.20 40.56 4.04
CA ASP A 1105 25.11 41.70 4.13
C ASP A 1105 26.42 41.25 4.79
N ASN A 1106 27.54 41.45 4.10
CA ASN A 1106 28.88 40.97 4.50
C ASN A 1106 28.93 39.47 4.88
N GLY A 1107 28.15 38.64 4.19
CA GLY A 1107 28.12 37.19 4.41
C GLY A 1107 27.30 36.72 5.62
N ILE A 1108 26.49 37.61 6.22
CA ILE A 1108 25.61 37.31 7.35
C ILE A 1108 24.16 37.55 6.94
N VAL A 1109 23.25 36.67 7.34
CA VAL A 1109 21.80 36.86 7.16
C VAL A 1109 21.30 37.89 8.16
N LYS A 1110 20.63 38.93 7.67
CA LYS A 1110 19.99 39.96 8.49
C LYS A 1110 18.51 39.98 8.17
N LYS A 1111 17.66 39.85 9.18
CA LYS A 1111 16.23 40.10 9.07
C LYS A 1111 15.97 41.59 9.26
N VAL A 1112 15.39 42.21 8.25
CA VAL A 1112 15.04 43.63 8.21
C VAL A 1112 13.53 43.74 8.39
N THR A 1113 13.12 44.47 9.41
CA THR A 1113 11.73 44.86 9.63
C THR A 1113 11.63 46.37 9.52
N LEU A 1114 10.88 46.84 8.53
CA LEU A 1114 10.59 48.24 8.30
C LEU A 1114 9.20 48.56 8.84
N TYR A 1115 9.08 49.70 9.52
CA TYR A 1115 7.79 50.19 10.01
C TYR A 1115 7.46 51.49 9.29
N PHE A 1116 6.24 51.58 8.78
CA PHE A 1116 5.70 52.74 8.09
C PHE A 1116 4.44 53.20 8.80
N GLU A 1117 4.19 54.52 8.78
CA GLU A 1117 2.86 55.07 9.06
C GLU A 1117 2.11 55.25 7.74
N GLN A 1118 0.78 55.29 7.82
CA GLN A 1118 -0.07 55.44 6.65
C GLN A 1118 0.24 56.74 5.88
N GLY A 1119 0.47 56.60 4.56
CA GLY A 1119 0.75 57.73 3.66
C GLY A 1119 2.22 58.13 3.54
N LEU A 1120 3.15 57.42 4.22
CA LEU A 1120 4.59 57.63 4.07
C LEU A 1120 5.23 56.56 3.18
N ASP A 1121 5.99 57.01 2.17
CA ASP A 1121 6.76 56.12 1.28
C ASP A 1121 8.14 55.73 1.86
N MET A 1122 8.54 56.34 2.98
CA MET A 1122 9.77 56.04 3.70
C MET A 1122 9.47 55.43 5.06
N PRO A 1123 10.25 54.42 5.51
CA PRO A 1123 10.06 53.82 6.81
C PRO A 1123 10.39 54.83 7.92
N ILE A 1124 9.53 54.90 8.93
CA ILE A 1124 9.76 55.72 10.13
C ILE A 1124 10.79 55.07 11.06
N SER A 1125 10.91 53.74 10.99
CA SER A 1125 11.95 53.00 11.69
C SER A 1125 12.32 51.74 10.93
N MET A 1126 13.57 51.33 11.10
CA MET A 1126 14.15 50.11 10.54
C MET A 1126 14.79 49.33 11.68
N GLN A 1127 14.29 48.12 11.91
CA GLN A 1127 14.87 47.17 12.85
C GLN A 1127 15.62 46.12 12.05
N ILE A 1128 16.90 45.92 12.40
CA ILE A 1128 17.75 44.91 11.78
C ILE A 1128 18.16 43.95 12.88
N SER A 1129 17.80 42.68 12.72
CA SER A 1129 18.19 41.61 13.63
C SER A 1129 19.05 40.58 12.91
N TYR A 1130 20.17 40.21 13.51
CA TYR A 1130 21.08 39.15 13.08
C TYR A 1130 21.74 38.54 14.31
N LYS A 1131 22.19 37.29 14.18
CA LYS A 1131 22.89 36.56 15.25
C LYS A 1131 24.40 36.58 15.05
#